data_AF-A0A665UAH5-F1
#
_entry.id   AF-A0A665UAH5-F1
#
_cell.length_a   1.000
_cell.length_b   1.000
_cell.length_c   1.000
_cell.angle_alpha   90.00
_cell.angle_beta   90.00
_cell.angle_gamma   90.00
#
_symmetry.space_group_name_H-M   'P 1'
#
loop_
_entity.id
_entity.type
_entity.pdbx_description
1 polymer ?
#
loop_
_entity_poly.entity_id
_entity_poly.type
_entity_poly.pdbx_seq_one_letter_code
_entity_poly.pdbx_strand_id
1 'polypeptide(L)'
;MSPGKYGMQEDWEKDGVQEIMMDFLLPTGILLNFPVSRNDTIKNIKRMVWKNARSEALFNALGDSDAYVFTCINQTAEREELEEESRRISDVRPFMCVLRLVAREGDRVEKLTNAQISLLIGKGLHEFEAQKNHEVNEFRSKMRTFCEEKAQERQQLSWQQWMEYSFPCDLEPCCFPCGSAKSKNTKKIFINIKFEACDHDLLLSQESFMLQQDPQDLPEALIRNALKKKATVFRSVRQEPGDYTLRCNGTWEFIYGNHPLCQFKVSSHKTPSLVKCPTFTDQYDQQHMYNKNPPQPTNQNTSSLWSINEPFYIHLVQGNRVNADEGMKVWCGFAGLFHGSELLCKVVTSSEVTVCSEPLWDQRLEFDINVADLPRMSRLCFALYAVIEKTKKPRGTKKKNKKAVSLAVTYGIFRPSCTTHRDCPIAWVNTMVFDYKDQLKTGEFLLSTWPSVPDDKSDLLNPMGTVEKNPNVDSAAGLLIHFPNIRQYPLYYPPLDKICDLEKNGDTHISFFSGTKEEYLKLKEIMDNKNYTEFFEDEKELLWKLRADVREYYPESLSKLLLITKWNKREDVVQMVSLLRNWPDLPVIQALELLDYSFPDPAVRSFTVRCLRKLSDDEILQYLIQLVQVLKYESYLDCDLTTFLLERALSNRRIGHFLFWHLRSETHVASVSLRFGLILEAYCRGNIHHIKLLAKQNEALGKMKALSDFVKSGSQKMTAEDLKLCIRQESYLEALSDLLSPLNPSIILEEICADKCRFMDSKMRPIWLMYKNQWAQGDMMGIIFKNGDDLRQDMLTLQMIQLMETLWKKEGLDLRMIPYGCLSTGNKMGLIEVVKNSDTIANIQRNNSNSAATAAFNKDALLNWLKSKNPEEKLDQAIEEFTLSCAGYCVATYVLGIGDRHNDNIMIRETGQLFHIDFGHFLGNFKRKLGINRERVPFILTYDFVHVIQQGRTSNSEKFERFREYCERAYKILCRNGTLFVNLFAMMKAAGLPELTSFKDIQYLKDSLALGKSEEEALKNFKVKFNEALRESWKTKVNWMMHSLAKDNRP
;
A
#
# COMPACT_ATOMS: atom_id res chain seq x y z
N MET A 1 -13.25 19.85 -16.79
CA MET A 1 -13.68 21.06 -16.07
C MET A 1 -13.07 20.98 -14.68
N SER A 2 -12.42 22.05 -14.21
CA SER A 2 -12.14 22.20 -12.78
C SER A 2 -13.46 22.08 -12.00
N PRO A 3 -13.50 21.45 -10.81
CA PRO A 3 -14.68 21.51 -9.97
C PRO A 3 -15.07 22.99 -9.80
N GLY A 4 -16.35 23.32 -9.92
CA GLY A 4 -16.81 24.65 -9.55
C GLY A 4 -16.30 24.96 -8.15
N LYS A 5 -15.71 26.15 -7.95
CA LYS A 5 -15.44 26.63 -6.60
C LYS A 5 -16.79 26.94 -5.97
N TYR A 6 -17.11 26.31 -4.85
CA TYR A 6 -18.38 26.50 -4.14
C TYR A 6 -18.11 27.11 -2.76
N GLY A 7 -19.00 28.00 -2.29
CA GLY A 7 -18.92 28.62 -0.97
C GLY A 7 -17.87 29.74 -0.83
N MET A 8 -17.48 30.05 0.41
CA MET A 8 -16.47 31.08 0.76
C MET A 8 -15.02 30.58 0.62
N GLN A 9 -14.77 29.60 -0.24
CA GLN A 9 -13.45 28.96 -0.36
C GLN A 9 -12.35 29.97 -0.74
N GLU A 10 -12.67 30.97 -1.56
CA GLU A 10 -11.74 32.04 -1.92
C GLU A 10 -11.39 32.96 -0.74
N ASP A 11 -12.30 33.12 0.22
CA ASP A 11 -12.01 33.94 1.40
C ASP A 11 -11.09 33.21 2.35
N TRP A 12 -11.19 31.89 2.51
CA TRP A 12 -10.21 31.09 3.25
C TRP A 12 -8.85 30.95 2.55
N GLU A 13 -8.80 31.10 1.22
CA GLU A 13 -7.59 30.98 0.39
C GLU A 13 -6.82 32.30 0.20
N LYS A 14 -7.39 33.46 0.53
CA LYS A 14 -6.67 34.76 0.51
C LYS A 14 -5.70 34.88 1.69
N ASP A 15 -4.42 35.14 1.43
CA ASP A 15 -3.38 35.29 2.46
C ASP A 15 -3.39 36.70 3.11
N GLY A 16 -3.31 36.75 4.46
CA GLY A 16 -3.13 37.98 5.25
C GLY A 16 -3.85 37.98 6.61
N VAL A 17 -3.52 38.96 7.48
CA VAL A 17 -4.29 39.29 8.70
C VAL A 17 -5.59 39.97 8.25
N GLN A 18 -6.53 39.19 7.76
CA GLN A 18 -7.87 39.68 7.43
C GLN A 18 -8.84 39.22 8.50
N GLU A 19 -9.45 40.20 9.18
CA GLU A 19 -10.68 39.99 9.92
C GLU A 19 -11.75 39.44 8.97
N ILE A 20 -12.43 38.38 9.38
CA ILE A 20 -13.57 37.80 8.65
C ILE A 20 -14.82 38.19 9.43
N MET A 21 -15.80 38.77 8.74
CA MET A 21 -17.13 38.99 9.30
C MET A 21 -17.81 37.64 9.50
N MET A 22 -18.20 37.33 10.74
CA MET A 22 -18.87 36.08 11.08
C MET A 22 -20.24 36.32 11.72
N ASP A 23 -21.17 35.43 11.37
CA ASP A 23 -22.52 35.36 11.94
C ASP A 23 -22.55 34.34 13.08
N PHE A 24 -23.08 34.76 14.23
CA PHE A 24 -23.24 33.92 15.41
C PHE A 24 -24.71 33.78 15.76
N LEU A 25 -25.22 32.55 15.65
CA LEU A 25 -26.61 32.23 15.96
C LEU A 25 -26.72 31.75 17.41
N LEU A 26 -27.35 32.55 18.27
CA LEU A 26 -27.56 32.23 19.68
C LEU A 26 -28.80 31.32 19.87
N PRO A 27 -28.87 30.52 20.95
CA PRO A 27 -30.00 29.64 21.25
C PRO A 27 -31.31 30.41 21.49
N THR A 28 -31.20 31.68 21.88
CA THR A 28 -32.33 32.62 22.07
C THR A 28 -32.93 33.11 20.75
N GLY A 29 -32.36 32.75 19.60
CA GLY A 29 -32.78 33.20 18.27
C GLY A 29 -32.12 34.52 17.82
N ILE A 30 -31.21 35.08 18.63
CA ILE A 30 -30.49 36.31 18.32
C ILE A 30 -29.29 36.02 17.41
N LEU A 31 -29.12 36.88 16.39
CA LEU A 31 -27.98 36.86 15.48
C LEU A 31 -27.02 37.98 15.86
N LEU A 32 -25.77 37.63 16.15
CA LEU A 32 -24.67 38.60 16.27
C LEU A 32 -23.84 38.56 14.99
N ASN A 33 -23.36 39.71 14.54
CA ASN A 33 -22.47 39.81 13.39
C ASN A 33 -21.31 40.75 13.74
N PHE A 34 -20.08 40.22 13.72
CA PHE A 34 -18.88 41.01 14.03
C PHE A 34 -17.61 40.39 13.42
N PRO A 35 -16.54 41.17 13.21
CA PRO A 35 -15.28 40.67 12.69
C PRO A 35 -14.53 39.82 13.72
N VAL A 36 -13.93 38.73 13.26
CA VAL A 36 -12.99 37.90 14.04
C VAL A 36 -11.71 37.66 13.25
N SER A 37 -10.59 37.52 13.95
CA SER A 37 -9.32 37.17 13.32
C SER A 37 -9.35 35.70 12.88
N ARG A 38 -8.76 35.42 11.72
CA ARG A 38 -8.57 34.03 11.24
C ARG A 38 -7.77 33.16 12.21
N ASN A 39 -6.89 33.78 12.98
CA ASN A 39 -6.05 33.12 13.96
C ASN A 39 -6.73 32.99 15.34
N ASP A 40 -7.93 33.54 15.52
CA ASP A 40 -8.64 33.37 16.79
C ASP A 40 -9.05 31.92 16.98
N THR A 41 -8.80 31.42 18.19
CA THR A 41 -9.27 30.11 18.62
C THR A 41 -10.77 30.15 18.87
N ILE A 42 -11.44 29.01 18.71
CA ILE A 42 -12.87 28.88 19.01
C ILE A 42 -13.18 29.33 20.44
N LYS A 43 -12.29 29.07 21.40
CA LYS A 43 -12.39 29.54 22.79
C LYS A 43 -12.39 31.07 22.90
N ASN A 44 -11.49 31.75 22.17
CA ASN A 44 -11.43 33.21 22.16
C ASN A 44 -12.67 33.81 21.47
N ILE A 45 -13.10 33.23 20.35
CA ILE A 45 -14.33 33.61 19.66
C ILE A 45 -15.54 33.44 20.60
N LYS A 46 -15.61 32.33 21.35
CA LYS A 46 -16.65 32.11 22.37
C LYS A 46 -16.67 33.24 23.40
N ARG A 47 -15.49 33.64 23.92
CA ARG A 47 -15.39 34.77 24.85
C ARG A 47 -15.89 36.09 24.23
N MET A 48 -15.61 36.35 22.96
CA MET A 48 -16.11 37.53 22.24
C MET A 48 -17.62 37.50 22.08
N VAL A 49 -18.19 36.34 21.72
CA VAL A 49 -19.65 36.14 21.62
C VAL A 49 -20.33 36.44 22.95
N TRP A 50 -19.82 35.93 24.08
CA TRP A 50 -20.42 36.23 25.40
C TRP A 50 -20.28 37.70 25.80
N LYS A 51 -19.20 38.37 25.38
CA LYS A 51 -19.02 39.80 25.63
C LYS A 51 -20.04 40.62 24.84
N ASN A 52 -20.23 40.31 23.56
CA ASN A 52 -21.16 41.02 22.68
C ASN A 52 -22.63 40.68 22.96
N ALA A 53 -22.93 39.45 23.39
CA ALA A 53 -24.29 39.05 23.74
C ALA A 53 -24.83 39.78 24.99
N ARG A 54 -23.98 40.31 25.88
CA ARG A 54 -24.40 41.05 27.08
C ARG A 54 -25.22 42.31 26.78
N SER A 55 -25.00 42.92 25.62
CA SER A 55 -25.75 44.11 25.19
C SER A 55 -27.06 43.77 24.48
N GLU A 56 -27.34 42.49 24.21
CA GLU A 56 -28.52 42.06 23.47
C GLU A 56 -29.69 41.67 24.39
N ALA A 57 -30.89 41.67 23.82
CA ALA A 57 -32.08 41.17 24.49
C ALA A 57 -31.91 39.69 24.90
N LEU A 58 -32.68 39.21 25.89
CA LEU A 58 -32.69 37.80 26.28
C LEU A 58 -31.34 37.19 26.73
N PHE A 59 -30.30 37.99 26.98
CA PHE A 59 -29.02 37.51 27.49
C PHE A 59 -29.16 36.70 28.78
N ASN A 60 -30.06 37.11 29.67
CA ASN A 60 -30.35 36.42 30.94
C ASN A 60 -30.93 35.00 30.74
N ALA A 61 -31.40 34.65 29.53
CA ALA A 61 -31.85 33.31 29.20
C ALA A 61 -30.69 32.38 28.75
N LEU A 62 -29.49 32.91 28.55
CA LEU A 62 -28.28 32.13 28.29
C LEU A 62 -27.67 31.66 29.61
N GLY A 63 -27.30 30.38 29.68
CA GLY A 63 -26.52 29.83 30.79
C GLY A 63 -25.03 30.13 30.68
N ASP A 64 -24.24 29.40 31.47
CA ASP A 64 -22.77 29.51 31.44
C ASP A 64 -22.17 29.15 30.08
N SER A 65 -21.07 29.81 29.72
CA SER A 65 -20.40 29.62 28.43
C SER A 65 -19.93 28.20 28.18
N ASP A 66 -19.66 27.45 29.24
CA ASP A 66 -19.21 26.07 29.16
C ASP A 66 -20.35 25.07 28.93
N ALA A 67 -21.62 25.47 29.14
CA ALA A 67 -22.79 24.64 28.83
C ALA A 67 -23.08 24.53 27.32
N TYR A 68 -22.38 25.32 26.50
CA TYR A 68 -22.61 25.41 25.07
C TYR A 68 -21.38 25.06 24.23
N VAL A 69 -21.63 24.63 23.00
CA VAL A 69 -20.64 24.35 21.97
C VAL A 69 -21.03 25.04 20.67
N PHE A 70 -20.06 25.44 19.86
CA PHE A 70 -20.35 25.94 18.52
C PHE A 70 -20.58 24.78 17.56
N THR A 71 -21.49 24.99 16.61
CA THR A 71 -21.72 24.10 15.48
C THR A 71 -21.60 24.88 14.19
N CYS A 72 -21.00 24.27 13.19
CA CYS A 72 -20.87 24.85 11.85
C CYS A 72 -21.16 23.81 10.78
N ILE A 73 -21.39 24.27 9.55
CA ILE A 73 -21.32 23.37 8.39
C ILE A 73 -19.88 23.37 7.90
N ASN A 74 -19.22 22.22 7.85
CA ASN A 74 -17.84 22.08 7.39
C ASN A 74 -17.77 21.94 5.85
N GLN A 75 -16.56 21.83 5.29
CA GLN A 75 -16.36 21.69 3.84
C GLN A 75 -16.93 20.39 3.23
N THR A 76 -17.26 19.39 4.06
CA THR A 76 -17.95 18.17 3.62
C THR A 76 -19.48 18.31 3.64
N ALA A 77 -19.98 19.55 3.81
CA ALA A 77 -21.40 19.87 3.94
C ALA A 77 -22.07 19.24 5.17
N GLU A 78 -21.29 18.93 6.21
CA GLU A 78 -21.75 18.30 7.44
C GLU A 78 -21.82 19.29 8.60
N ARG A 79 -22.77 19.04 9.51
CA ARG A 79 -22.82 19.74 10.78
C ARG A 79 -21.76 19.19 11.74
N GLU A 80 -20.73 19.99 12.00
CA GLU A 80 -19.65 19.69 12.93
C GLU A 80 -19.89 20.40 14.27
N GLU A 81 -19.79 19.67 15.39
CA GLU A 81 -19.74 20.25 16.73
C GLU A 81 -18.27 20.51 17.12
N LEU A 82 -17.93 21.78 17.36
CA LEU A 82 -16.57 22.24 17.64
C LEU A 82 -16.20 22.02 19.11
N GLU A 83 -16.10 20.75 19.49
CA GLU A 83 -15.76 20.29 20.84
C GLU A 83 -14.34 20.68 21.29
N GLU A 84 -13.42 20.77 20.32
CA GLU A 84 -12.03 21.17 20.52
C GLU A 84 -11.89 22.69 20.36
N GLU A 85 -12.12 23.41 21.46
CA GLU A 85 -12.13 24.89 21.44
C GLU A 85 -10.75 25.54 21.23
N SER A 86 -9.65 24.76 21.23
CA SER A 86 -8.29 25.23 20.92
C SER A 86 -8.05 25.47 19.43
N ARG A 87 -8.85 24.87 18.54
CA ARG A 87 -8.69 25.02 17.09
C ARG A 87 -8.88 26.48 16.66
N ARG A 88 -8.10 26.92 15.67
CA ARG A 88 -8.26 28.24 15.04
C ARG A 88 -9.38 28.16 14.01
N ILE A 89 -10.09 29.27 13.79
CA ILE A 89 -11.17 29.28 12.78
C ILE A 89 -10.63 29.03 11.36
N SER A 90 -9.39 29.42 11.08
CA SER A 90 -8.67 29.13 9.82
C SER A 90 -8.41 27.64 9.56
N ASP A 91 -8.41 26.82 10.60
CA ASP A 91 -8.21 25.37 10.52
C ASP A 91 -9.56 24.62 10.53
N VAL A 92 -10.60 25.22 11.12
CA VAL A 92 -11.98 24.71 11.02
C VAL A 92 -12.54 24.91 9.60
N ARG A 93 -12.32 26.08 9.00
CA ARG A 93 -12.79 26.44 7.64
C ARG A 93 -14.26 26.09 7.42
N PRO A 94 -15.19 26.67 8.21
CA PRO A 94 -16.60 26.40 7.98
C PRO A 94 -16.99 26.82 6.55
N PHE A 95 -17.89 26.05 5.94
CA PHE A 95 -18.38 26.23 4.57
C PHE A 95 -18.93 27.65 4.33
N MET A 96 -19.62 28.17 5.34
CA MET A 96 -20.01 29.57 5.46
C MET A 96 -19.48 30.13 6.78
N CYS A 97 -19.29 31.45 6.87
CA CYS A 97 -18.82 32.16 8.05
C CYS A 97 -19.89 32.25 9.17
N VAL A 98 -20.55 31.12 9.47
CA VAL A 98 -21.66 31.02 10.43
C VAL A 98 -21.31 30.02 11.52
N LEU A 99 -21.37 30.44 12.78
CA LEU A 99 -21.28 29.58 13.95
C LEU A 99 -22.58 29.62 14.75
N ARG A 100 -23.19 28.45 14.95
CA ARG A 100 -24.41 28.32 15.75
C ARG A 100 -24.08 27.76 17.12
N LEU A 101 -24.47 28.47 18.16
CA LEU A 101 -24.32 28.04 19.54
C LEU A 101 -25.44 27.05 19.91
N VAL A 102 -25.08 25.90 20.47
CA VAL A 102 -26.04 24.88 20.94
C VAL A 102 -25.66 24.36 22.32
N ALA A 103 -26.67 23.87 23.06
CA ALA A 103 -26.42 23.19 24.33
C ALA A 103 -25.64 21.90 24.08
N ARG A 104 -24.71 21.59 24.98
CA ARG A 104 -23.94 20.34 24.94
C ARG A 104 -24.85 19.17 25.37
N GLU A 105 -25.04 18.20 24.48
CA GLU A 105 -25.83 16.99 24.73
C GLU A 105 -25.03 15.73 24.31
N GLY A 106 -25.19 14.62 25.03
CA GLY A 106 -24.55 13.33 24.70
C GLY A 106 -23.13 13.15 25.28
N ASP A 107 -22.48 12.04 24.92
CA ASP A 107 -21.10 11.74 25.36
C ASP A 107 -20.09 12.56 24.55
N ARG A 108 -19.42 13.48 25.25
CA ARG A 108 -18.39 14.36 24.70
C ARG A 108 -17.20 13.59 24.12
N VAL A 109 -16.77 12.51 24.78
CA VAL A 109 -15.57 11.77 24.37
C VAL A 109 -15.83 11.02 23.08
N GLU A 110 -17.00 10.39 22.96
CA GLU A 110 -17.43 9.70 21.74
C GLU A 110 -17.60 10.68 20.57
N LYS A 111 -18.26 11.83 20.80
CA LYS A 111 -18.41 12.88 19.77
C LYS A 111 -17.07 13.42 19.27
N LEU A 112 -16.15 13.73 20.19
CA LEU A 112 -14.82 14.22 19.84
C LEU A 112 -14.03 13.16 19.05
N THR A 113 -14.09 11.91 19.49
CA THR A 113 -13.42 10.79 18.82
C THR A 113 -13.98 10.57 17.42
N ASN A 114 -15.31 10.59 17.26
CA ASN A 114 -15.96 10.46 15.95
C ASN A 114 -15.55 11.59 15.00
N ALA A 115 -15.52 12.84 15.47
CA ALA A 115 -15.08 13.99 14.67
C ALA A 115 -13.61 13.87 14.23
N GLN A 116 -12.72 13.45 15.14
CA GLN A 116 -11.31 13.21 14.83
C GLN A 116 -11.13 12.09 13.81
N ILE A 117 -11.88 10.99 13.94
CA ILE A 117 -11.86 9.89 12.98
C ILE A 117 -12.35 10.38 11.61
N SER A 118 -13.48 11.10 11.54
CA SER A 118 -14.01 11.62 10.27
C SER A 118 -13.00 12.51 9.54
N LEU A 119 -12.33 13.42 10.28
CA LEU A 119 -11.29 14.28 9.72
C LEU A 119 -10.09 13.48 9.20
N LEU A 120 -9.65 12.46 9.94
CA LEU A 120 -8.53 11.61 9.57
C LEU A 120 -8.81 10.77 8.32
N ILE A 121 -9.97 10.10 8.27
CA ILE A 121 -10.35 9.26 7.13
C ILE A 121 -10.74 10.09 5.91
N GLY A 122 -11.11 11.36 6.12
CA GLY A 122 -11.58 12.29 5.08
C GLY A 122 -13.00 11.99 4.61
N LYS A 123 -13.84 11.41 5.50
CA LYS A 123 -15.21 10.97 5.23
C LYS A 123 -16.04 11.03 6.51
N GLY A 124 -17.27 11.51 6.43
CA GLY A 124 -18.16 11.56 7.59
C GLY A 124 -18.58 10.15 8.02
N LEU A 125 -18.50 9.83 9.32
CA LEU A 125 -18.95 8.50 9.81
C LEU A 125 -20.46 8.30 9.61
N HIS A 126 -21.23 9.40 9.61
CA HIS A 126 -22.65 9.40 9.33
C HIS A 126 -22.99 8.92 7.91
N GLU A 127 -22.06 9.06 6.95
CA GLU A 127 -22.25 8.58 5.57
C GLU A 127 -22.37 7.05 5.54
N PHE A 128 -21.67 6.34 6.42
CA PHE A 128 -21.79 4.89 6.55
C PHE A 128 -23.16 4.49 7.11
N GLU A 129 -23.70 5.28 8.04
CA GLU A 129 -25.03 5.05 8.65
C GLU A 129 -26.16 5.34 7.66
N ALA A 130 -25.99 6.39 6.85
CA ALA A 130 -26.96 6.82 5.84
C ALA A 130 -27.20 5.77 4.74
N GLN A 131 -26.22 4.90 4.47
CA GLN A 131 -26.34 3.85 3.45
C GLN A 131 -27.42 2.80 3.76
N LYS A 132 -27.85 2.67 5.03
CA LYS A 132 -28.81 1.65 5.48
C LYS A 132 -28.44 0.22 5.02
N ASN A 133 -27.15 -0.05 4.86
CA ASN A 133 -26.62 -1.35 4.48
C ASN A 133 -26.37 -2.19 5.73
N HIS A 134 -27.02 -3.35 5.82
CA HIS A 134 -26.89 -4.24 6.99
C HIS A 134 -25.47 -4.78 7.13
N GLU A 135 -24.78 -5.11 6.04
CA GLU A 135 -23.40 -5.61 6.08
C GLU A 135 -22.45 -4.56 6.68
N VAL A 136 -22.62 -3.30 6.28
CA VAL A 136 -21.84 -2.17 6.82
C VAL A 136 -22.08 -2.01 8.32
N ASN A 137 -23.34 -2.02 8.76
CA ASN A 137 -23.66 -1.85 10.18
C ASN A 137 -23.14 -3.00 11.05
N GLU A 138 -23.25 -4.24 10.56
CA GLU A 138 -22.76 -5.43 11.26
C GLU A 138 -21.23 -5.44 11.33
N PHE A 139 -20.56 -5.11 10.23
CA PHE A 139 -19.10 -4.93 10.19
C PHE A 139 -18.64 -3.87 11.21
N ARG A 140 -19.27 -2.69 11.21
CA ARG A 140 -18.93 -1.61 12.15
C ARG A 140 -19.11 -2.04 13.60
N SER A 141 -20.23 -2.69 13.93
CA SER A 141 -20.49 -3.16 15.28
C SER A 141 -19.48 -4.22 15.72
N LYS A 142 -19.23 -5.25 14.88
CA LYS A 142 -18.31 -6.34 15.20
C LYS A 142 -16.87 -5.84 15.35
N MET A 143 -16.40 -5.04 14.39
CA MET A 143 -15.04 -4.51 14.42
C MET A 143 -14.84 -3.49 15.53
N ARG A 144 -15.86 -2.71 15.90
CA ARG A 144 -15.81 -1.83 17.08
C ARG A 144 -15.55 -2.64 18.35
N THR A 145 -16.35 -3.67 18.61
CA THR A 145 -16.16 -4.55 19.78
C THR A 145 -14.76 -5.17 19.78
N PHE A 146 -14.33 -5.74 18.65
CA PHE A 146 -13.01 -6.35 18.52
C PHE A 146 -11.86 -5.37 18.81
N CYS A 147 -11.95 -4.15 18.29
CA CYS A 147 -10.92 -3.13 18.50
C CYS A 147 -10.91 -2.57 19.93
N GLU A 148 -12.09 -2.44 20.55
CA GLU A 148 -12.22 -2.03 21.96
C GLU A 148 -11.64 -3.10 22.90
N GLU A 149 -11.91 -4.39 22.66
CA GLU A 149 -11.31 -5.51 23.39
C GLU A 149 -9.77 -5.49 23.28
N LYS A 150 -9.22 -5.32 22.08
CA LYS A 150 -7.76 -5.21 21.88
C LYS A 150 -7.16 -3.99 22.55
N ALA A 151 -7.89 -2.88 22.60
CA ALA A 151 -7.45 -1.70 23.33
C ALA A 151 -7.41 -1.94 24.84
N GLN A 152 -8.40 -2.64 25.40
CA GLN A 152 -8.44 -3.03 26.82
C GLN A 152 -7.32 -4.02 27.17
N GLU A 153 -7.07 -5.03 26.33
CA GLU A 153 -5.94 -5.96 26.50
C GLU A 153 -4.60 -5.19 26.58
N ARG A 154 -4.42 -4.20 25.69
CA ARG A 154 -3.21 -3.38 25.64
C ARG A 154 -3.03 -2.50 26.88
N GLN A 155 -4.12 -2.06 27.51
CA GLN A 155 -4.07 -1.27 28.75
C GLN A 155 -3.57 -2.11 29.94
N GLN A 156 -3.80 -3.43 29.91
CA GLN A 156 -3.35 -4.34 30.98
C GLN A 156 -1.89 -4.77 30.84
N LEU A 157 -1.21 -4.37 29.76
CA LEU A 157 0.19 -4.71 29.52
C LEU A 157 1.12 -4.01 30.52
N SER A 158 2.21 -4.71 30.87
CA SER A 158 3.33 -4.09 31.56
C SER A 158 3.98 -3.01 30.68
N TRP A 159 4.70 -2.06 31.30
CA TRP A 159 5.40 -1.01 30.55
C TRP A 159 6.39 -1.55 29.50
N GLN A 160 7.00 -2.72 29.75
CA GLN A 160 7.91 -3.38 28.80
C GLN A 160 7.16 -3.86 27.54
N GLN A 161 6.02 -4.52 27.74
CA GLN A 161 5.18 -5.00 26.64
C GLN A 161 4.50 -3.84 25.90
N TRP A 162 4.14 -2.77 26.60
CA TRP A 162 3.63 -1.56 25.96
C TRP A 162 4.72 -0.85 25.13
N MET A 163 5.97 -0.85 25.60
CA MET A 163 7.12 -0.35 24.86
C MET A 163 7.36 -1.21 23.61
N GLU A 164 7.27 -2.54 23.72
CA GLU A 164 7.34 -3.48 22.58
C GLU A 164 6.30 -3.17 21.51
N TYR A 165 5.07 -2.92 21.93
CA TYR A 165 3.98 -2.50 21.04
C TYR A 165 4.27 -1.15 20.37
N SER A 166 4.70 -0.15 21.14
CA SER A 166 4.82 1.25 20.70
C SER A 166 6.07 1.50 19.85
N PHE A 167 7.15 0.80 20.16
CA PHE A 167 8.50 1.02 19.64
C PHE A 167 9.19 -0.29 19.25
N PRO A 168 8.60 -1.10 18.35
CA PRO A 168 9.17 -2.38 17.96
C PRO A 168 10.60 -2.23 17.43
N CYS A 169 11.49 -3.15 17.82
CA CYS A 169 12.90 -3.16 17.41
C CYS A 169 13.05 -3.28 15.88
N ASP A 170 13.92 -2.47 15.29
CA ASP A 170 14.32 -2.61 13.88
C ASP A 170 15.65 -3.39 13.79
N LEU A 171 15.56 -4.63 13.33
CA LEU A 171 16.67 -5.60 13.35
C LEU A 171 17.22 -5.85 11.93
N GLU A 172 18.53 -6.03 11.82
CA GLU A 172 19.20 -6.52 10.62
C GLU A 172 18.90 -8.02 10.41
N PRO A 173 18.74 -8.47 9.16
CA PRO A 173 18.59 -9.89 8.85
C PRO A 173 19.79 -10.70 9.38
N CYS A 174 19.54 -11.73 10.20
CA CYS A 174 20.59 -12.55 10.81
C CYS A 174 21.50 -13.23 9.78
N CYS A 175 22.81 -12.97 9.83
CA CYS A 175 23.83 -13.75 9.11
C CYS A 175 24.38 -14.95 9.91
N PHE A 176 23.98 -15.12 11.17
CA PHE A 176 24.51 -16.18 12.03
C PHE A 176 23.37 -16.90 12.76
N PRO A 177 23.24 -18.24 12.61
CA PRO A 177 22.33 -19.03 13.43
C PRO A 177 22.69 -18.82 14.89
N CYS A 178 21.67 -18.60 15.73
CA CYS A 178 21.79 -18.64 17.18
C CYS A 178 22.25 -20.07 17.58
N GLY A 179 23.57 -20.30 17.62
CA GLY A 179 24.15 -21.61 17.91
C GLY A 179 25.51 -21.92 17.27
N SER A 180 26.03 -21.14 16.31
CA SER A 180 27.37 -21.40 15.79
C SER A 180 28.47 -20.81 16.69
N ALA A 181 29.48 -21.62 16.96
CA ALA A 181 30.48 -21.46 18.01
C ALA A 181 31.08 -20.04 18.09
N LYS A 182 31.31 -19.59 19.34
CA LYS A 182 32.10 -18.40 19.70
C LYS A 182 33.37 -18.33 18.83
N SER A 183 33.35 -17.55 17.75
CA SER A 183 34.57 -17.15 17.07
C SER A 183 35.34 -16.27 18.05
N LYS A 184 36.45 -16.78 18.58
CA LYS A 184 37.29 -16.11 19.60
C LYS A 184 37.95 -14.80 19.13
N ASN A 185 37.55 -14.24 17.99
CA ASN A 185 38.15 -13.07 17.36
C ASN A 185 37.12 -12.01 16.88
N THR A 186 35.98 -11.88 17.55
CA THR A 186 35.08 -10.74 17.32
C THR A 186 35.70 -9.46 17.87
N LYS A 187 35.97 -8.47 16.99
CA LYS A 187 36.42 -7.13 17.40
C LYS A 187 35.35 -6.52 18.32
N LYS A 188 35.76 -6.16 19.54
CA LYS A 188 34.88 -5.47 20.50
C LYS A 188 34.43 -4.12 19.95
N ILE A 189 33.18 -3.75 20.21
CA ILE A 189 32.58 -2.47 19.79
C ILE A 189 32.69 -1.44 20.92
N PHE A 190 32.88 -0.18 20.56
CA PHE A 190 32.87 0.94 21.49
C PHE A 190 31.56 1.70 21.34
N ILE A 191 30.76 1.74 22.40
CA ILE A 191 29.45 2.39 22.43
C ILE A 191 29.55 3.58 23.38
N ASN A 192 29.18 4.77 22.92
CA ASN A 192 29.09 5.95 23.77
C ASN A 192 27.67 6.07 24.34
N ILE A 193 27.55 6.07 25.67
CA ILE A 193 26.26 6.15 26.39
C ILE A 193 26.15 7.47 27.15
N LYS A 194 25.05 8.21 26.93
CA LYS A 194 24.68 9.37 27.75
C LYS A 194 23.59 9.00 28.76
N PHE A 195 23.46 9.77 29.83
CA PHE A 195 22.36 9.64 30.80
C PHE A 195 21.38 10.80 30.64
N GLU A 196 20.09 10.52 30.55
CA GLU A 196 19.06 11.56 30.51
C GLU A 196 18.86 12.19 31.90
N ALA A 197 18.67 13.52 31.96
CA ALA A 197 18.54 14.27 33.20
C ALA A 197 17.23 13.91 33.93
N CYS A 198 17.29 13.70 35.25
CA CYS A 198 16.12 13.85 36.11
C CYS A 198 16.23 15.20 36.83
N ASP A 199 15.09 15.84 37.14
CA ASP A 199 14.93 17.21 37.66
C ASP A 199 15.75 17.60 38.91
N HIS A 200 16.54 16.70 39.49
CA HIS A 200 17.41 16.96 40.64
C HIS A 200 18.92 16.99 40.35
N ASP A 201 19.39 16.74 39.13
CA ASP A 201 20.83 16.62 38.83
C ASP A 201 21.23 17.26 37.47
N LEU A 202 21.13 18.59 37.38
CA LEU A 202 21.43 19.36 36.17
C LEU A 202 22.90 19.24 35.70
N LEU A 203 23.85 18.95 36.60
CA LEU A 203 25.28 18.79 36.29
C LEU A 203 25.63 17.44 35.64
N LEU A 204 24.76 16.43 35.73
CA LEU A 204 24.99 15.06 35.23
C LEU A 204 24.51 14.83 33.79
N SER A 205 23.70 15.75 33.26
CA SER A 205 22.96 15.62 31.99
C SER A 205 23.81 15.68 30.71
N GLN A 206 25.09 16.05 30.81
CA GLN A 206 25.99 16.21 29.66
C GLN A 206 27.12 15.17 29.58
N GLU A 207 27.27 14.28 30.57
CA GLU A 207 28.37 13.31 30.55
C GLU A 207 28.05 12.06 29.73
N SER A 208 28.96 11.71 28.82
CA SER A 208 28.87 10.53 27.95
C SER A 208 30.01 9.54 28.26
N PHE A 209 29.68 8.28 28.45
CA PHE A 209 30.64 7.22 28.75
C PHE A 209 30.87 6.32 27.55
N MET A 210 32.12 6.23 27.10
CA MET A 210 32.53 5.20 26.14
C MET A 210 32.70 3.86 26.87
N LEU A 211 31.99 2.84 26.40
CA LEU A 211 31.99 1.47 26.93
C LEU A 211 32.41 0.49 25.84
N GLN A 212 33.26 -0.45 26.20
CA GLN A 212 33.67 -1.53 25.31
C GLN A 212 32.78 -2.75 25.55
N GLN A 213 32.10 -3.27 24.52
CA GLN A 213 31.21 -4.43 24.60
C GLN A 213 31.53 -5.48 23.55
N ASP A 214 31.10 -6.72 23.79
CA ASP A 214 31.04 -7.74 22.75
C ASP A 214 29.84 -7.45 21.82
N PRO A 215 29.98 -7.54 20.49
CA PRO A 215 28.84 -7.42 19.56
C PRO A 215 27.69 -8.39 19.87
N GLN A 216 27.98 -9.53 20.50
CA GLN A 216 26.99 -10.54 20.89
C GLN A 216 26.38 -10.33 22.28
N ASP A 217 26.82 -9.30 23.02
CA ASP A 217 26.21 -8.96 24.30
C ASP A 217 24.75 -8.53 24.10
N LEU A 218 23.91 -8.80 25.12
CA LEU A 218 22.52 -8.35 25.16
C LEU A 218 22.44 -6.89 25.68
N PRO A 219 21.39 -6.13 25.32
CA PRO A 219 21.17 -4.76 25.80
C PRO A 219 21.28 -4.60 27.33
N GLU A 220 20.79 -5.59 28.08
CA GLU A 220 20.86 -5.58 29.55
C GLU A 220 22.30 -5.58 30.08
N ALA A 221 23.23 -6.27 29.39
CA ALA A 221 24.64 -6.28 29.77
C ALA A 221 25.27 -4.89 29.60
N LEU A 222 24.89 -4.18 28.53
CA LEU A 222 25.31 -2.80 28.26
C LEU A 222 24.78 -1.83 29.32
N ILE A 223 23.49 -1.93 29.66
CA ILE A 223 22.87 -1.11 30.73
C ILE A 223 23.58 -1.36 32.07
N ARG A 224 23.80 -2.63 32.43
CA ARG A 224 24.50 -3.02 33.66
C ARG A 224 25.92 -2.46 33.72
N ASN A 225 26.65 -2.49 32.60
CA ASN A 225 28.00 -1.94 32.51
C ASN A 225 28.02 -0.42 32.62
N ALA A 226 27.04 0.27 32.02
CA ALA A 226 26.88 1.72 32.13
C ALA A 226 26.56 2.15 33.57
N LEU A 227 25.61 1.48 34.24
CA LEU A 227 25.23 1.76 35.62
C LEU A 227 26.38 1.49 36.60
N LYS A 228 27.17 0.43 36.39
CA LYS A 228 28.40 0.17 37.17
C LYS A 228 29.42 1.30 37.01
N LYS A 229 29.63 1.80 35.78
CA LYS A 229 30.55 2.90 35.53
C LYS A 229 30.07 4.19 36.18
N LYS A 230 28.77 4.51 36.08
CA LYS A 230 28.13 5.64 36.78
C LYS A 230 28.33 5.55 38.31
N ALA A 231 28.01 4.40 38.91
CA ALA A 231 28.17 4.20 40.35
C ALA A 231 29.63 4.33 40.81
N THR A 232 30.58 3.90 39.97
CA THR A 232 32.02 4.01 40.26
C THR A 232 32.51 5.46 40.20
N VAL A 233 32.09 6.21 39.18
CA VAL A 233 32.52 7.61 38.96
C VAL A 233 31.88 8.54 40.00
N PHE A 234 30.59 8.39 40.28
CA PHE A 234 29.83 9.32 41.13
C PHE A 234 29.60 8.84 42.56
N ARG A 235 30.10 7.64 42.92
CA ARG A 235 29.88 7.02 44.25
C ARG A 235 28.40 6.93 44.65
N SER A 236 27.53 6.70 43.66
CA SER A 236 26.07 6.60 43.86
C SER A 236 25.63 5.18 44.25
N VAL A 237 24.43 5.05 44.81
CA VAL A 237 23.80 3.75 45.09
C VAL A 237 23.66 2.94 43.80
N ARG A 238 23.89 1.62 43.87
CA ARG A 238 23.66 0.71 42.74
C ARG A 238 22.16 0.71 42.39
N GLN A 239 21.86 1.01 41.14
CA GLN A 239 20.51 1.00 40.59
C GLN A 239 20.28 -0.31 39.83
N GLU A 240 19.04 -0.81 39.82
CA GLU A 240 18.66 -2.02 39.11
C GLU A 240 18.61 -1.77 37.59
N PRO A 241 19.21 -2.63 36.74
CA PRO A 241 19.17 -2.49 35.29
C PRO A 241 17.75 -2.51 34.71
N GLY A 242 16.81 -3.19 35.38
CA GLY A 242 15.43 -3.34 34.93
C GLY A 242 14.61 -2.04 34.86
N ASP A 243 15.04 -0.99 35.56
CA ASP A 243 14.35 0.31 35.59
C ASP A 243 14.76 1.26 34.44
N TYR A 244 15.64 0.78 33.55
CA TYR A 244 16.25 1.56 32.49
C TYR A 244 16.06 0.92 31.12
N THR A 245 15.95 1.76 30.10
CA THR A 245 15.99 1.35 28.69
C THR A 245 16.99 2.20 27.92
N LEU A 246 17.43 1.69 26.77
CA LEU A 246 18.34 2.41 25.87
C LEU A 246 17.51 3.06 24.75
N ARG A 247 17.57 4.39 24.64
CA ARG A 247 16.98 5.16 23.54
C ARG A 247 18.07 5.68 22.62
N CYS A 248 17.90 5.56 21.31
CA CYS A 248 18.83 6.13 20.35
C CYS A 248 18.69 7.66 20.33
N ASN A 249 19.80 8.40 20.36
CA ASN A 249 19.72 9.86 20.34
C ASN A 249 19.11 10.39 19.04
N GLY A 250 18.15 11.31 19.17
CA GLY A 250 17.47 11.98 18.06
C GLY A 250 16.40 11.15 17.36
N THR A 251 16.07 9.94 17.85
CA THR A 251 14.97 9.10 17.35
C THR A 251 14.18 8.46 18.49
N TRP A 252 12.93 8.10 18.24
CA TRP A 252 12.10 7.23 19.08
C TRP A 252 12.38 5.76 18.75
N GLU A 253 13.66 5.39 18.72
CA GLU A 253 14.12 4.00 18.55
C GLU A 253 14.74 3.53 19.86
N PHE A 254 14.43 2.30 20.25
CA PHE A 254 14.86 1.74 21.52
C PHE A 254 15.62 0.42 21.30
N ILE A 255 16.58 0.16 22.19
CA ILE A 255 17.41 -1.05 22.18
C ILE A 255 17.08 -1.85 23.45
N TYR A 256 16.30 -2.91 23.29
CA TYR A 256 15.83 -3.76 24.39
C TYR A 256 15.59 -5.20 23.93
N GLY A 257 15.23 -6.09 24.85
CA GLY A 257 14.90 -7.49 24.56
C GLY A 257 16.12 -8.39 24.42
N ASN A 258 15.91 -9.57 23.84
CA ASN A 258 16.88 -10.68 23.82
C ASN A 258 17.64 -10.80 22.49
N HIS A 259 17.91 -9.66 21.85
CA HIS A 259 18.68 -9.61 20.59
C HIS A 259 20.12 -9.16 20.85
N PRO A 260 21.13 -9.75 20.19
CA PRO A 260 22.50 -9.24 20.19
C PRO A 260 22.59 -7.78 19.76
N LEU A 261 23.47 -6.99 20.38
CA LEU A 261 23.69 -5.58 20.03
C LEU A 261 24.00 -5.36 18.54
N CYS A 262 24.70 -6.31 17.88
CA CYS A 262 25.02 -6.22 16.46
C CYS A 262 23.82 -6.41 15.51
N GLN A 263 22.68 -6.91 16.00
CA GLN A 263 21.47 -7.06 15.18
C GLN A 263 20.67 -5.76 15.09
N PHE A 264 20.82 -4.81 16.01
CA PHE A 264 20.10 -3.54 15.91
C PHE A 264 20.69 -2.69 14.79
N LYS A 265 19.86 -2.30 13.81
CA LYS A 265 20.29 -1.46 12.67
C LYS A 265 20.97 -0.15 13.09
N VAL A 266 20.62 0.33 14.28
CA VAL A 266 21.08 1.61 14.83
C VAL A 266 22.49 1.54 15.46
N SER A 267 22.99 0.34 15.74
CA SER A 267 24.26 0.11 16.48
C SER A 267 25.53 0.58 15.75
N SER A 268 25.45 0.90 14.46
CA SER A 268 26.61 1.23 13.62
C SER A 268 26.95 2.73 13.58
N HIS A 269 25.99 3.64 13.81
CA HIS A 269 26.19 5.07 13.50
C HIS A 269 25.64 6.11 14.51
N LYS A 270 24.88 5.72 15.54
CA LYS A 270 24.31 6.67 16.53
C LYS A 270 24.71 6.31 17.97
N THR A 271 24.77 7.33 18.84
CA THR A 271 25.09 7.14 20.27
C THR A 271 23.80 6.88 21.07
N PRO A 272 23.65 5.72 21.72
CA PRO A 272 22.49 5.46 22.57
C PRO A 272 22.55 6.25 23.88
N SER A 273 21.40 6.58 24.45
CA SER A 273 21.24 7.22 25.75
C SER A 273 20.43 6.32 26.67
N LEU A 274 20.82 6.31 27.94
CA LEU A 274 20.19 5.56 29.00
C LEU A 274 19.07 6.42 29.61
N VAL A 275 17.85 5.94 29.48
CA VAL A 275 16.62 6.64 29.90
C VAL A 275 16.02 5.88 31.08
N LYS A 276 15.67 6.62 32.16
CA LYS A 276 15.01 6.05 33.33
C LYS A 276 13.50 5.94 33.07
N CYS A 277 12.87 4.82 33.39
CA CYS A 277 11.48 4.56 33.03
C CYS A 277 10.34 5.38 33.71
N PRO A 278 10.52 6.14 34.82
CA PRO A 278 9.42 6.93 35.43
C PRO A 278 8.77 7.99 34.52
N THR A 279 9.43 8.42 33.44
CA THR A 279 8.89 9.41 32.48
C THR A 279 7.85 8.83 31.52
N PHE A 280 7.73 7.50 31.39
CA PHE A 280 6.75 6.86 30.51
C PHE A 280 5.41 6.57 31.21
N THR A 281 5.41 6.53 32.55
CA THR A 281 4.20 6.34 33.36
C THR A 281 3.23 7.53 33.29
N ASP A 282 3.70 8.75 33.05
CA ASP A 282 2.82 9.91 32.87
C ASP A 282 1.97 9.84 31.57
N GLN A 283 2.38 9.02 30.58
CA GLN A 283 1.59 8.72 29.38
C GLN A 283 0.64 7.53 29.58
N TYR A 284 0.81 6.77 30.66
CA TYR A 284 0.12 5.52 30.97
C TYR A 284 -1.16 5.75 31.78
N ASP A 285 -1.19 6.76 32.65
CA ASP A 285 -2.24 6.94 33.65
C ASP A 285 -3.36 7.93 33.24
N GLN A 286 -4.14 7.61 32.20
CA GLN A 286 -5.50 8.16 32.08
C GLN A 286 -6.47 7.16 31.42
N GLN A 287 -7.51 6.78 32.18
CA GLN A 287 -8.89 6.42 31.78
C GLN A 287 -9.36 4.97 32.01
N HIS A 288 -10.54 4.87 32.65
CA HIS A 288 -11.34 3.67 32.92
C HIS A 288 -12.84 3.90 32.58
N MET A 289 -13.54 2.77 32.36
CA MET A 289 -15.00 2.52 32.21
C MET A 289 -15.58 2.62 30.77
N TYR A 290 -16.48 1.77 30.23
CA TYR A 290 -17.48 0.80 30.73
C TYR A 290 -17.65 -0.40 29.76
N ASN A 291 -18.16 -1.55 30.25
CA ASN A 291 -18.55 -2.75 29.46
C ASN A 291 -20.08 -2.83 29.20
N LYS A 292 -20.48 -3.35 28.03
CA LYS A 292 -21.83 -3.90 27.76
C LYS A 292 -21.76 -5.17 26.91
N ASN A 293 -22.54 -6.17 27.30
CA ASN A 293 -22.59 -7.51 26.68
C ASN A 293 -23.46 -7.54 25.40
N PRO A 294 -23.09 -8.32 24.38
CA PRO A 294 -23.92 -8.54 23.18
C PRO A 294 -24.99 -9.64 23.39
N PRO A 295 -26.12 -9.61 22.63
CA PRO A 295 -27.17 -10.62 22.72
C PRO A 295 -26.88 -11.86 21.85
N GLN A 296 -27.43 -13.00 22.26
CA GLN A 296 -27.36 -14.29 21.56
C GLN A 296 -28.34 -14.37 20.37
N PRO A 297 -27.99 -15.06 19.27
CA PRO A 297 -28.88 -15.27 18.15
C PRO A 297 -29.88 -16.42 18.37
N THR A 298 -31.12 -16.21 17.95
CA THR A 298 -32.22 -17.18 17.91
C THR A 298 -32.16 -18.07 16.66
N ASN A 299 -32.28 -19.38 16.85
CA ASN A 299 -32.40 -20.38 15.79
C ASN A 299 -33.68 -20.19 14.96
N GLN A 300 -33.54 -20.15 13.63
CA GLN A 300 -34.65 -20.26 12.68
C GLN A 300 -34.48 -21.53 11.85
N ASN A 301 -35.60 -22.19 11.55
CA ASN A 301 -35.65 -23.39 10.72
C ASN A 301 -35.27 -23.04 9.27
N THR A 302 -34.17 -23.62 8.77
CA THR A 302 -33.63 -23.35 7.42
C THR A 302 -33.75 -24.57 6.51
N SER A 303 -34.11 -24.36 5.25
CA SER A 303 -34.00 -25.38 4.18
C SER A 303 -32.64 -25.27 3.47
N SER A 304 -31.98 -26.41 3.23
CA SER A 304 -30.65 -26.48 2.60
C SER A 304 -30.71 -26.22 1.08
N LEU A 305 -29.80 -25.37 0.58
CA LEU A 305 -29.61 -25.07 -0.85
C LEU A 305 -29.45 -26.35 -1.72
N TRP A 306 -28.76 -27.36 -1.20
CA TRP A 306 -28.41 -28.58 -1.95
C TRP A 306 -29.58 -29.51 -2.27
N SER A 307 -30.77 -29.20 -1.76
CA SER A 307 -32.01 -29.90 -2.11
C SER A 307 -32.60 -29.45 -3.46
N ILE A 308 -32.01 -28.45 -4.12
CA ILE A 308 -32.58 -27.80 -5.31
C ILE A 308 -31.77 -28.17 -6.56
N ASN A 309 -32.28 -29.13 -7.33
CA ASN A 309 -31.71 -29.58 -8.60
C ASN A 309 -32.37 -28.89 -9.81
N GLU A 310 -32.61 -27.57 -9.70
CA GLU A 310 -33.17 -26.73 -10.76
C GLU A 310 -32.06 -25.84 -11.34
N PRO A 311 -32.09 -25.49 -12.64
CA PRO A 311 -31.09 -24.60 -13.24
C PRO A 311 -31.21 -23.19 -12.65
N PHE A 312 -30.06 -22.55 -12.41
CA PHE A 312 -30.02 -21.16 -11.96
C PHE A 312 -30.38 -20.21 -13.09
N TYR A 313 -31.23 -19.22 -12.81
CA TYR A 313 -31.60 -18.19 -13.77
C TYR A 313 -31.74 -16.84 -13.08
N ILE A 314 -31.65 -15.77 -13.87
CA ILE A 314 -31.93 -14.41 -13.41
C ILE A 314 -32.80 -13.67 -14.40
N HIS A 315 -33.64 -12.75 -13.94
CA HIS A 315 -34.39 -11.89 -14.84
C HIS A 315 -33.65 -10.57 -15.02
N LEU A 316 -33.30 -10.25 -16.27
CA LEU A 316 -32.78 -8.95 -16.67
C LEU A 316 -33.98 -8.07 -17.04
N VAL A 317 -34.26 -7.05 -16.24
CA VAL A 317 -35.47 -6.24 -16.38
C VAL A 317 -35.21 -5.04 -17.27
N GLN A 318 -34.38 -4.11 -16.81
CA GLN A 318 -34.21 -2.79 -17.44
C GLN A 318 -32.81 -2.21 -17.15
N GLY A 319 -32.28 -1.43 -18.08
CA GLY A 319 -31.15 -0.53 -17.86
C GLY A 319 -31.62 0.90 -17.62
N ASN A 320 -30.85 1.69 -16.87
CA ASN A 320 -31.20 3.05 -16.48
C ASN A 320 -30.03 4.01 -16.75
N ARG A 321 -30.31 5.24 -17.20
CA ARG A 321 -29.31 6.30 -17.49
C ARG A 321 -28.15 5.83 -18.35
N VAL A 322 -28.45 5.02 -19.35
CA VAL A 322 -27.44 4.45 -20.23
C VAL A 322 -27.06 5.48 -21.30
N ASN A 323 -25.78 5.80 -21.42
CA ASN A 323 -25.27 6.81 -22.35
C ASN A 323 -24.49 6.15 -23.50
N ALA A 324 -25.01 6.25 -24.72
CA ALA A 324 -24.32 5.84 -25.96
C ALA A 324 -24.64 6.78 -27.12
N ASP A 325 -23.82 6.71 -28.17
CA ASP A 325 -24.00 7.47 -29.40
C ASP A 325 -25.27 7.03 -30.14
N GLU A 326 -26.09 7.98 -30.58
CA GLU A 326 -27.30 7.75 -31.39
C GLU A 326 -27.00 7.07 -32.74
N GLY A 327 -25.75 7.12 -33.21
CA GLY A 327 -25.28 6.40 -34.39
C GLY A 327 -25.10 4.89 -34.17
N MET A 328 -25.07 4.43 -32.92
CA MET A 328 -25.13 3.01 -32.55
C MET A 328 -26.58 2.57 -32.46
N LYS A 329 -26.89 1.34 -32.89
CA LYS A 329 -28.29 0.95 -33.12
C LYS A 329 -28.82 -0.08 -32.14
N VAL A 330 -27.97 -0.85 -31.48
CA VAL A 330 -28.42 -1.99 -30.67
C VAL A 330 -27.53 -2.23 -29.44
N TRP A 331 -28.13 -2.61 -28.30
CA TRP A 331 -27.47 -3.02 -27.06
C TRP A 331 -27.52 -4.53 -26.88
N CYS A 332 -26.47 -5.09 -26.31
CA CYS A 332 -26.47 -6.46 -25.82
C CYS A 332 -25.87 -6.50 -24.41
N GLY A 333 -26.61 -7.10 -23.47
CA GLY A 333 -26.13 -7.42 -22.13
C GLY A 333 -25.51 -8.81 -22.12
N PHE A 334 -24.25 -8.90 -21.68
CA PHE A 334 -23.58 -10.17 -21.43
C PHE A 334 -23.64 -10.47 -19.94
N ALA A 335 -23.98 -11.71 -19.57
CA ALA A 335 -24.03 -12.17 -18.20
C ALA A 335 -23.23 -13.47 -18.05
N GLY A 336 -22.35 -13.55 -17.06
CA GLY A 336 -21.56 -14.75 -16.78
C GLY A 336 -21.47 -15.04 -15.29
N LEU A 337 -21.45 -16.32 -14.94
CA LEU A 337 -21.20 -16.80 -13.58
C LEU A 337 -19.74 -17.21 -13.42
N PHE A 338 -19.07 -16.63 -12.43
CA PHE A 338 -17.66 -16.82 -12.18
C PHE A 338 -17.39 -17.30 -10.76
N HIS A 339 -16.31 -18.06 -10.62
CA HIS A 339 -15.63 -18.31 -9.35
C HIS A 339 -14.18 -17.86 -9.50
N GLY A 340 -13.86 -16.68 -8.95
CA GLY A 340 -12.57 -16.06 -9.20
C GLY A 340 -12.43 -15.75 -10.68
N SER A 341 -11.35 -16.19 -11.32
CA SER A 341 -11.15 -16.03 -12.76
C SER A 341 -11.83 -17.10 -13.61
N GLU A 342 -12.32 -18.19 -13.00
CA GLU A 342 -12.90 -19.31 -13.73
C GLU A 342 -14.38 -19.06 -14.04
N LEU A 343 -14.78 -19.36 -15.27
CA LEU A 343 -16.17 -19.31 -15.71
C LEU A 343 -16.88 -20.62 -15.36
N LEU A 344 -17.94 -20.56 -14.56
CA LEU A 344 -18.65 -21.74 -14.05
C LEU A 344 -19.50 -22.44 -15.13
N CYS A 345 -20.07 -21.66 -16.05
CA CYS A 345 -20.90 -22.10 -17.15
C CYS A 345 -20.83 -21.11 -18.33
N LYS A 346 -21.33 -21.48 -19.51
CA LYS A 346 -21.28 -20.58 -20.69
C LYS A 346 -21.91 -19.21 -20.41
N VAL A 347 -21.29 -18.15 -20.97
CA VAL A 347 -21.82 -16.78 -20.92
C VAL A 347 -23.17 -16.72 -21.63
N VAL A 348 -24.15 -16.08 -21.01
CA VAL A 348 -25.50 -15.89 -21.52
C VAL A 348 -25.63 -14.47 -22.06
N THR A 349 -26.25 -14.32 -23.22
CA THR A 349 -26.47 -13.02 -23.88
C THR A 349 -27.94 -12.65 -23.88
N SER A 350 -28.25 -11.39 -23.60
CA SER A 350 -29.60 -10.85 -23.75
C SER A 350 -29.98 -10.72 -25.23
N SER A 351 -31.26 -10.44 -25.46
CA SER A 351 -31.76 -9.92 -26.73
C SER A 351 -31.17 -8.54 -27.01
N GLU A 352 -31.13 -8.25 -28.31
CA GLU A 352 -30.66 -6.99 -28.88
C GLU A 352 -31.77 -5.92 -28.75
N VAL A 353 -31.50 -4.80 -28.06
CA VAL A 353 -32.47 -3.71 -27.79
C VAL A 353 -32.00 -2.39 -28.39
N THR A 354 -32.91 -1.56 -28.91
CA THR A 354 -32.56 -0.24 -29.49
C THR A 354 -31.88 0.69 -28.50
N VAL A 355 -31.01 1.58 -29.00
CA VAL A 355 -30.30 2.52 -28.13
C VAL A 355 -31.22 3.59 -27.54
N CYS A 356 -31.37 3.60 -26.22
CA CYS A 356 -32.05 4.64 -25.45
C CYS A 356 -31.46 4.73 -24.03
N SER A 357 -31.87 5.74 -23.27
CA SER A 357 -31.41 5.94 -21.88
C SER A 357 -31.94 4.87 -20.92
N GLU A 358 -33.12 4.33 -21.19
CA GLU A 358 -33.83 3.36 -20.35
C GLU A 358 -34.19 2.09 -21.15
N PRO A 359 -33.20 1.26 -21.55
CA PRO A 359 -33.46 0.06 -22.35
C PRO A 359 -34.20 -1.00 -21.54
N LEU A 360 -35.26 -1.58 -22.11
CA LEU A 360 -36.08 -2.64 -21.50
C LEU A 360 -35.77 -3.99 -22.15
N TRP A 361 -35.42 -5.00 -21.34
CA TRP A 361 -35.20 -6.38 -21.81
C TRP A 361 -36.32 -7.32 -21.39
N ASP A 362 -36.74 -7.25 -20.12
CA ASP A 362 -37.69 -8.18 -19.48
C ASP A 362 -37.46 -9.64 -19.89
N GLN A 363 -36.23 -10.11 -19.69
CA GLN A 363 -35.77 -11.40 -20.20
C GLN A 363 -35.25 -12.31 -19.08
N ARG A 364 -35.69 -13.56 -19.08
CA ARG A 364 -35.10 -14.63 -18.28
C ARG A 364 -33.79 -15.12 -18.92
N LEU A 365 -32.68 -14.94 -18.21
CA LEU A 365 -31.36 -15.47 -18.55
C LEU A 365 -31.12 -16.74 -17.73
N GLU A 366 -31.16 -17.90 -18.40
CA GLU A 366 -30.93 -19.21 -17.77
C GLU A 366 -29.48 -19.64 -17.96
N PHE A 367 -28.86 -20.11 -16.88
CA PHE A 367 -27.47 -20.55 -16.85
C PHE A 367 -27.41 -22.08 -16.79
N ASP A 368 -26.44 -22.65 -17.50
CA ASP A 368 -26.17 -24.10 -17.55
C ASP A 368 -25.44 -24.58 -16.29
N ILE A 369 -26.06 -24.37 -15.13
CA ILE A 369 -25.59 -24.80 -13.80
C ILE A 369 -26.78 -24.92 -12.84
N ASN A 370 -26.82 -25.98 -12.03
CA ASN A 370 -27.86 -26.16 -11.02
C ASN A 370 -27.62 -25.26 -9.81
N VAL A 371 -28.70 -24.86 -9.15
CA VAL A 371 -28.64 -24.08 -7.90
C VAL A 371 -27.85 -24.80 -6.80
N ALA A 372 -27.98 -26.12 -6.70
CA ALA A 372 -27.23 -26.94 -5.75
C ALA A 372 -25.71 -27.00 -6.01
N ASP A 373 -25.28 -26.70 -7.24
CA ASP A 373 -23.87 -26.78 -7.67
C ASP A 373 -23.16 -25.42 -7.65
N LEU A 374 -23.87 -24.35 -7.27
CA LEU A 374 -23.27 -23.02 -7.12
C LEU A 374 -22.28 -23.00 -5.94
N PRO A 375 -20.99 -22.70 -6.16
CA PRO A 375 -20.05 -22.52 -5.06
C PRO A 375 -20.36 -21.28 -4.22
N ARG A 376 -19.88 -21.24 -2.97
CA ARG A 376 -20.15 -20.15 -2.02
C ARG A 376 -19.82 -18.77 -2.58
N MET A 377 -18.75 -18.67 -3.36
CA MET A 377 -18.25 -17.42 -3.93
C MET A 377 -18.63 -17.24 -5.40
N SER A 378 -19.78 -17.78 -5.81
CA SER A 378 -20.37 -17.48 -7.12
C SER A 378 -20.62 -15.98 -7.29
N ARG A 379 -20.01 -15.43 -8.34
CA ARG A 379 -20.12 -14.03 -8.74
C ARG A 379 -20.83 -13.93 -10.08
N LEU A 380 -21.86 -13.11 -10.13
CA LEU A 380 -22.55 -12.77 -11.36
C LEU A 380 -21.96 -11.49 -11.93
N CYS A 381 -21.40 -11.57 -13.14
CA CYS A 381 -20.76 -10.46 -13.83
C CYS A 381 -21.58 -10.05 -15.05
N PHE A 382 -21.86 -8.75 -15.17
CA PHE A 382 -22.55 -8.16 -16.32
C PHE A 382 -21.65 -7.17 -17.06
N ALA A 383 -21.81 -7.11 -18.37
CA ALA A 383 -21.31 -6.00 -19.18
C ALA A 383 -22.33 -5.57 -20.23
N LEU A 384 -22.41 -4.25 -20.42
CA LEU A 384 -23.23 -3.59 -21.42
C LEU A 384 -22.37 -3.22 -22.61
N TYR A 385 -22.80 -3.65 -23.79
CA TYR A 385 -22.16 -3.31 -25.07
C TYR A 385 -23.14 -2.59 -25.99
N ALA A 386 -22.62 -1.61 -26.71
CA ALA A 386 -23.30 -1.08 -27.88
C ALA A 386 -22.70 -1.67 -29.16
N VAL A 387 -23.59 -2.07 -30.07
CA VAL A 387 -23.29 -2.79 -31.31
C VAL A 387 -23.79 -1.96 -32.50
N ILE A 388 -22.99 -1.94 -33.57
CA ILE A 388 -23.37 -1.32 -34.84
C ILE A 388 -24.05 -2.38 -35.72
N GLU A 389 -25.29 -2.09 -36.15
CA GLU A 389 -26.10 -2.98 -37.00
C GLU A 389 -25.35 -3.42 -38.26
N LYS A 390 -25.40 -4.73 -38.57
CA LYS A 390 -24.83 -5.30 -39.80
C LYS A 390 -25.68 -4.88 -41.01
N THR A 391 -25.42 -3.72 -41.61
CA THR A 391 -26.01 -3.39 -42.92
C THR A 391 -25.57 -4.43 -43.96
N LYS A 392 -26.53 -5.16 -44.54
CA LYS A 392 -26.31 -6.03 -45.71
C LYS A 392 -25.66 -5.20 -46.83
N LYS A 393 -24.37 -5.42 -47.12
CA LYS A 393 -23.73 -4.79 -48.28
C LYS A 393 -24.37 -5.32 -49.58
N PRO A 394 -24.76 -4.46 -50.54
CA PRO A 394 -25.05 -4.91 -51.89
C PRO A 394 -23.77 -5.42 -52.57
N ARG A 395 -23.91 -6.46 -53.39
CA ARG A 395 -22.81 -7.08 -54.16
C ARG A 395 -22.08 -6.03 -55.01
N GLY A 396 -20.79 -5.83 -54.78
CA GLY A 396 -19.96 -4.92 -55.60
C GLY A 396 -18.45 -5.03 -55.34
N THR A 397 -17.77 -5.64 -56.32
CA THR A 397 -16.36 -5.56 -56.74
C THR A 397 -15.17 -5.61 -55.74
N LYS A 398 -14.32 -6.61 -56.01
CA LYS A 398 -13.02 -6.94 -55.39
C LYS A 398 -12.05 -5.74 -55.32
N LYS A 399 -11.44 -5.52 -54.15
CA LYS A 399 -10.04 -5.05 -54.06
C LYS A 399 -9.35 -5.58 -52.79
N LYS A 400 -8.09 -5.98 -52.99
CA LYS A 400 -7.20 -6.74 -52.10
C LYS A 400 -6.81 -5.95 -50.85
N ASN A 401 -6.80 -6.63 -49.69
CA ASN A 401 -5.79 -6.48 -48.64
C ASN A 401 -5.79 -7.74 -47.76
N LYS A 402 -4.92 -8.71 -48.11
CA LYS A 402 -4.54 -9.84 -47.25
C LYS A 402 -3.21 -9.49 -46.60
N LYS A 403 -3.23 -9.10 -45.32
CA LYS A 403 -2.13 -9.28 -44.36
C LYS A 403 -2.58 -8.78 -42.98
N ALA A 404 -3.21 -9.67 -42.22
CA ALA A 404 -3.14 -9.76 -40.76
C ALA A 404 -4.06 -10.92 -40.30
N VAL A 405 -3.61 -11.63 -39.27
CA VAL A 405 -4.35 -12.60 -38.45
C VAL A 405 -4.50 -14.01 -39.03
N SER A 406 -3.43 -14.79 -38.86
CA SER A 406 -3.51 -16.23 -38.61
C SER A 406 -2.56 -16.57 -37.46
N LEU A 407 -3.04 -16.43 -36.22
CA LEU A 407 -2.55 -17.19 -35.06
C LEU A 407 -3.50 -16.93 -33.87
N ALA A 408 -4.48 -17.82 -33.69
CA ALA A 408 -5.22 -18.02 -32.44
C ALA A 408 -6.13 -19.24 -32.63
N VAL A 409 -5.53 -20.43 -32.56
CA VAL A 409 -6.26 -21.70 -32.41
C VAL A 409 -5.60 -22.42 -31.25
N THR A 410 -5.95 -22.05 -30.01
CA THR A 410 -5.76 -22.92 -28.83
C THR A 410 -6.60 -22.46 -27.64
N TYR A 411 -7.88 -22.12 -27.81
CA TYR A 411 -8.86 -22.21 -26.71
C TYR A 411 -10.20 -22.52 -27.35
N GLY A 412 -10.92 -23.50 -26.84
CA GLY A 412 -12.27 -23.88 -27.27
C GLY A 412 -13.34 -22.81 -26.98
N ILE A 413 -13.03 -21.53 -27.16
CA ILE A 413 -13.99 -20.45 -27.14
C ILE A 413 -14.66 -20.43 -28.51
N PHE A 414 -15.84 -21.03 -28.59
CA PHE A 414 -16.77 -20.78 -29.68
C PHE A 414 -16.99 -19.26 -29.74
N ARG A 415 -16.46 -18.57 -30.74
CA ARG A 415 -16.77 -17.15 -30.96
C ARG A 415 -18.25 -17.06 -31.34
N PRO A 416 -19.14 -16.49 -30.51
CA PRO A 416 -20.47 -16.15 -30.99
C PRO A 416 -20.31 -15.18 -32.17
N SER A 417 -21.22 -15.26 -33.15
CA SER A 417 -21.13 -14.53 -34.44
C SER A 417 -21.14 -12.99 -34.35
N CYS A 418 -21.09 -12.43 -33.14
CA CYS A 418 -21.14 -11.02 -32.80
C CYS A 418 -19.76 -10.35 -32.67
N THR A 419 -18.67 -11.05 -32.32
CA THR A 419 -17.36 -10.39 -32.08
C THR A 419 -16.65 -9.97 -33.37
N THR A 420 -17.08 -8.85 -33.96
CA THR A 420 -16.31 -8.09 -34.95
C THR A 420 -15.72 -6.85 -34.25
N HIS A 421 -14.71 -6.19 -34.85
CA HIS A 421 -14.03 -4.97 -34.37
C HIS A 421 -14.94 -3.72 -34.15
N ARG A 422 -16.23 -3.89 -33.82
CA ARG A 422 -17.27 -2.86 -33.81
C ARG A 422 -18.10 -2.81 -32.52
N ASP A 423 -17.83 -3.65 -31.54
CA ASP A 423 -18.59 -3.69 -30.28
C ASP A 423 -17.90 -2.79 -29.25
N CYS A 424 -18.63 -1.82 -28.70
CA CYS A 424 -18.11 -0.85 -27.74
C CYS A 424 -18.55 -1.24 -26.33
N PRO A 425 -17.64 -1.64 -25.42
CA PRO A 425 -17.99 -1.87 -24.02
C PRO A 425 -18.28 -0.53 -23.35
N ILE A 426 -19.43 -0.42 -22.70
CA ILE A 426 -19.89 0.85 -22.11
C ILE A 426 -19.77 0.83 -20.60
N ALA A 427 -20.30 -0.21 -19.97
CA ALA A 427 -20.26 -0.34 -18.53
C ALA A 427 -20.25 -1.82 -18.12
N TRP A 428 -19.81 -2.09 -16.90
CA TRP A 428 -19.80 -3.41 -16.30
C TRP A 428 -20.26 -3.33 -14.83
N VAL A 429 -20.78 -4.42 -14.29
CA VAL A 429 -21.13 -4.52 -12.87
C VAL A 429 -21.09 -5.97 -12.41
N ASN A 430 -20.56 -6.19 -11.21
CA ASN A 430 -20.50 -7.50 -10.60
C ASN A 430 -21.34 -7.51 -9.31
N THR A 431 -21.96 -8.65 -9.00
CA THR A 431 -22.63 -8.87 -7.72
C THR A 431 -22.41 -10.32 -7.26
N MET A 432 -22.25 -10.52 -5.95
CA MET A 432 -22.27 -11.87 -5.39
C MET A 432 -23.68 -12.47 -5.49
N VAL A 433 -23.76 -13.77 -5.77
CA VAL A 433 -25.01 -14.55 -5.80
C VAL A 433 -25.52 -14.82 -4.37
N PHE A 434 -24.59 -15.06 -3.45
CA PHE A 434 -24.84 -15.17 -2.01
C PHE A 434 -24.52 -13.84 -1.31
N ASP A 435 -25.21 -13.53 -0.21
CA ASP A 435 -24.86 -12.40 0.65
C ASP A 435 -23.81 -12.78 1.71
N TYR A 436 -23.49 -11.85 2.61
CA TYR A 436 -22.49 -12.03 3.67
C TYR A 436 -22.94 -12.99 4.78
N LYS A 437 -24.24 -13.33 4.85
CA LYS A 437 -24.83 -14.31 5.78
C LYS A 437 -25.05 -15.68 5.15
N ASP A 438 -24.38 -15.92 4.03
CA ASP A 438 -24.49 -17.15 3.26
C ASP A 438 -25.88 -17.35 2.61
N GLN A 439 -26.75 -16.34 2.62
CA GLN A 439 -28.09 -16.44 2.03
C GLN A 439 -28.04 -16.25 0.52
N LEU A 440 -28.73 -17.10 -0.24
CA LEU A 440 -28.98 -16.89 -1.66
C LEU A 440 -29.84 -15.63 -1.83
N LYS A 441 -29.37 -14.65 -2.62
CA LYS A 441 -30.12 -13.42 -2.86
C LYS A 441 -31.43 -13.73 -3.60
N THR A 442 -32.50 -13.04 -3.22
CA THR A 442 -33.82 -13.11 -3.86
C THR A 442 -34.41 -11.71 -4.00
N GLY A 443 -35.26 -11.48 -5.00
CA GLY A 443 -35.92 -10.19 -5.24
C GLY A 443 -35.15 -9.25 -6.18
N GLU A 444 -35.58 -8.00 -6.22
CA GLU A 444 -35.09 -6.99 -7.17
C GLU A 444 -33.88 -6.22 -6.65
N PHE A 445 -32.90 -6.00 -7.53
CA PHE A 445 -31.69 -5.24 -7.23
C PHE A 445 -31.39 -4.27 -8.37
N LEU A 446 -31.34 -2.97 -8.04
CA LEU A 446 -30.75 -1.95 -8.89
C LEU A 446 -29.24 -1.92 -8.65
N LEU A 447 -28.48 -2.24 -9.70
CA LEU A 447 -27.02 -2.29 -9.70
C LEU A 447 -26.45 -1.06 -10.44
N SER A 448 -25.84 -0.13 -9.71
CA SER A 448 -25.12 1.00 -10.30
C SER A 448 -23.80 0.52 -10.90
N THR A 449 -23.62 0.76 -12.20
CA THR A 449 -22.53 0.20 -13.02
C THR A 449 -21.26 1.04 -12.98
N TRP A 450 -20.15 0.40 -13.33
CA TRP A 450 -18.83 1.02 -13.50
C TRP A 450 -18.55 1.24 -14.99
N PRO A 451 -17.93 2.36 -15.38
CA PRO A 451 -17.57 2.58 -16.77
C PRO A 451 -16.52 1.56 -17.24
N SER A 452 -16.65 1.09 -18.48
CA SER A 452 -15.64 0.26 -19.12
C SER A 452 -14.51 1.12 -19.65
N VAL A 453 -13.26 0.76 -19.32
CA VAL A 453 -12.07 1.40 -19.90
C VAL A 453 -11.64 0.56 -21.11
N PRO A 454 -11.45 1.14 -22.31
CA PRO A 454 -10.93 0.39 -23.45
C PRO A 454 -9.51 -0.08 -23.13
N ASP A 455 -9.33 -1.37 -22.89
CA ASP A 455 -8.02 -2.00 -22.73
C ASP A 455 -7.65 -2.73 -24.04
N ASP A 456 -6.35 -2.94 -24.28
CA ASP A 456 -5.82 -3.68 -25.42
C ASP A 456 -6.27 -5.16 -25.41
N LYS A 457 -6.83 -5.63 -24.29
CA LYS A 457 -7.48 -6.93 -24.13
C LYS A 457 -9.00 -6.76 -24.14
N SER A 458 -9.63 -7.12 -25.25
CA SER A 458 -11.09 -7.13 -25.39
C SER A 458 -11.71 -8.36 -24.69
N ASP A 459 -11.57 -8.47 -23.37
CA ASP A 459 -12.36 -9.44 -22.59
C ASP A 459 -13.82 -8.98 -22.56
N LEU A 460 -14.77 -9.92 -22.72
CA LEU A 460 -16.21 -9.61 -22.81
C LEU A 460 -16.82 -9.16 -21.47
N LEU A 461 -16.20 -9.54 -20.35
CA LEU A 461 -16.66 -9.28 -18.99
C LEU A 461 -15.45 -8.89 -18.13
N ASN A 462 -15.69 -8.21 -17.00
CA ASN A 462 -14.63 -7.82 -16.06
C ASN A 462 -14.79 -8.55 -14.71
N PRO A 463 -14.49 -9.86 -14.61
CA PRO A 463 -14.68 -10.62 -13.38
C PRO A 463 -13.77 -10.11 -12.25
N MET A 464 -12.56 -9.65 -12.55
CA MET A 464 -11.61 -9.07 -11.57
C MET A 464 -12.08 -7.76 -10.95
N GLY A 465 -13.12 -7.13 -11.49
CA GLY A 465 -13.70 -5.90 -10.98
C GLY A 465 -14.40 -6.08 -9.62
N THR A 466 -14.52 -5.00 -8.87
CA THR A 466 -15.20 -4.98 -7.56
C THR A 466 -16.65 -5.45 -7.66
N VAL A 467 -17.15 -6.05 -6.58
CA VAL A 467 -18.57 -6.38 -6.38
C VAL A 467 -19.35 -5.25 -5.71
N GLU A 468 -18.66 -4.21 -5.27
CA GLU A 468 -19.28 -3.00 -4.72
C GLU A 468 -20.01 -2.23 -5.82
N LYS A 469 -21.18 -1.70 -5.47
CA LYS A 469 -21.94 -0.83 -6.37
C LYS A 469 -21.20 0.49 -6.57
N ASN A 470 -21.32 1.07 -7.75
CA ASN A 470 -20.77 2.41 -7.97
C ASN A 470 -21.50 3.42 -7.05
N PRO A 471 -20.78 4.14 -6.16
CA PRO A 471 -21.41 5.08 -5.22
C PRO A 471 -22.00 6.32 -5.91
N ASN A 472 -21.61 6.61 -7.16
CA ASN A 472 -22.19 7.70 -7.94
C ASN A 472 -23.56 7.31 -8.53
N VAL A 473 -24.52 7.05 -7.65
CA VAL A 473 -25.85 6.55 -8.00
C VAL A 473 -26.68 7.54 -8.82
N ASP A 474 -26.34 8.83 -8.81
CA ASP A 474 -27.10 9.89 -9.50
C ASP A 474 -26.74 10.03 -10.98
N SER A 475 -25.51 9.70 -11.36
CA SER A 475 -25.02 9.86 -12.74
C SER A 475 -24.65 8.54 -13.43
N ALA A 476 -24.34 7.49 -12.66
CA ALA A 476 -23.96 6.21 -13.25
C ALA A 476 -25.16 5.49 -13.87
N ALA A 477 -24.90 4.77 -14.97
CA ALA A 477 -25.89 3.87 -15.53
C ALA A 477 -26.23 2.75 -14.52
N GLY A 478 -27.49 2.32 -14.51
CA GLY A 478 -28.00 1.27 -13.63
C GLY A 478 -28.47 0.05 -14.41
N LEU A 479 -28.43 -1.11 -13.77
CA LEU A 479 -29.03 -2.35 -14.27
C LEU A 479 -29.98 -2.92 -13.22
N LEU A 480 -31.26 -3.03 -13.56
CA LEU A 480 -32.27 -3.66 -12.73
C LEU A 480 -32.35 -5.15 -13.05
N ILE A 481 -32.04 -5.97 -12.05
CA ILE A 481 -32.10 -7.43 -12.13
C ILE A 481 -33.02 -7.98 -11.04
N HIS A 482 -33.59 -9.16 -11.27
CA HIS A 482 -34.41 -9.85 -10.29
C HIS A 482 -33.90 -11.28 -10.08
N PHE A 483 -33.47 -11.57 -8.86
CA PHE A 483 -33.11 -12.91 -8.41
C PHE A 483 -34.37 -13.72 -8.10
N PRO A 484 -34.46 -14.97 -8.59
CA PRO A 484 -35.66 -15.77 -8.47
C PRO A 484 -35.95 -16.17 -7.02
N ASN A 485 -37.22 -16.17 -6.66
CA ASN A 485 -37.68 -16.71 -5.39
C ASN A 485 -38.04 -18.21 -5.55
N ILE A 486 -37.04 -19.09 -5.40
CA ILE A 486 -37.17 -20.54 -5.69
C ILE A 486 -38.02 -21.28 -4.64
N ARG A 487 -38.03 -20.79 -3.39
CA ARG A 487 -38.75 -21.37 -2.26
C ARG A 487 -39.40 -20.27 -1.42
N GLN A 488 -40.40 -20.63 -0.61
CA GLN A 488 -41.08 -19.66 0.27
C GLN A 488 -40.20 -19.16 1.43
N TYR A 489 -39.14 -19.90 1.78
CA TYR A 489 -38.22 -19.58 2.87
C TYR A 489 -36.82 -19.23 2.35
N PRO A 490 -36.05 -18.40 3.07
CA PRO A 490 -34.65 -18.11 2.75
C PRO A 490 -33.79 -19.36 2.60
N LEU A 491 -32.95 -19.39 1.56
CA LEU A 491 -32.01 -20.47 1.29
C LEU A 491 -30.61 -20.04 1.69
N TYR A 492 -29.93 -20.88 2.45
CA TYR A 492 -28.56 -20.62 2.91
C TYR A 492 -27.59 -21.63 2.30
N TYR A 493 -26.39 -21.16 1.99
CA TYR A 493 -25.28 -22.01 1.63
C TYR A 493 -24.93 -22.89 2.85
N PRO A 494 -24.92 -24.21 2.71
CA PRO A 494 -24.70 -25.08 3.84
C PRO A 494 -23.31 -24.90 4.46
N PRO A 495 -23.17 -24.84 5.80
CA PRO A 495 -21.86 -24.77 6.42
C PRO A 495 -21.12 -26.08 6.15
N LEU A 496 -20.10 -26.02 5.28
CA LEU A 496 -19.30 -27.16 4.86
C LEU A 496 -18.65 -27.88 6.06
N ASP A 497 -18.45 -27.16 7.17
CA ASP A 497 -18.00 -27.68 8.47
C ASP A 497 -18.88 -28.80 9.02
N LYS A 498 -20.19 -28.62 9.00
CA LYS A 498 -21.14 -29.59 9.56
C LYS A 498 -21.43 -30.76 8.62
N ILE A 499 -21.11 -30.64 7.34
CA ILE A 499 -21.41 -31.65 6.32
C ILE A 499 -20.30 -32.70 6.23
N CYS A 500 -19.04 -32.29 6.31
CA CYS A 500 -17.92 -33.24 6.31
C CYS A 500 -17.97 -34.20 7.52
N ASP A 501 -18.62 -33.80 8.61
CA ASP A 501 -18.85 -34.64 9.78
C ASP A 501 -20.00 -35.65 9.58
N LEU A 502 -20.94 -35.37 8.66
CA LEU A 502 -22.00 -36.30 8.27
C LEU A 502 -21.48 -37.39 7.32
N GLU A 503 -20.56 -37.05 6.41
CA GLU A 503 -19.89 -38.02 5.52
C GLU A 503 -18.96 -38.98 6.28
N LYS A 504 -18.41 -38.58 7.42
CA LYS A 504 -17.66 -39.51 8.30
C LYS A 504 -18.54 -40.55 9.01
N ASN A 505 -19.83 -40.25 9.19
CA ASN A 505 -20.78 -41.10 9.91
C ASN A 505 -21.64 -41.97 8.97
N GLY A 506 -21.65 -41.71 7.67
CA GLY A 506 -22.23 -42.57 6.65
C GLY A 506 -21.16 -43.43 6.00
N ASP A 507 -21.21 -44.74 6.22
CA ASP A 507 -20.35 -45.76 5.61
C ASP A 507 -20.22 -45.56 4.08
N THR A 508 -19.18 -44.83 3.69
CA THR A 508 -18.57 -44.95 2.37
C THR A 508 -17.09 -45.03 2.64
N HIS A 509 -16.55 -46.25 2.62
CA HIS A 509 -15.12 -46.47 2.48
C HIS A 509 -14.61 -45.52 1.39
N ILE A 510 -13.85 -44.49 1.77
CA ILE A 510 -12.98 -43.78 0.84
C ILE A 510 -12.01 -44.86 0.37
N SER A 511 -12.31 -45.50 -0.76
CA SER A 511 -11.38 -46.37 -1.43
C SER A 511 -10.19 -45.47 -1.77
N PHE A 512 -9.12 -45.58 -1.00
CA PHE A 512 -7.82 -45.07 -1.38
C PHE A 512 -7.48 -45.74 -2.71
N PHE A 513 -7.79 -45.07 -3.82
CA PHE A 513 -7.38 -45.50 -5.13
C PHE A 513 -5.85 -45.38 -5.15
N SER A 514 -5.15 -46.47 -4.84
CA SER A 514 -3.71 -46.51 -4.99
C SER A 514 -3.40 -46.33 -6.48
N GLY A 515 -2.74 -45.22 -6.83
CA GLY A 515 -2.28 -44.99 -8.19
C GLY A 515 -1.42 -46.17 -8.69
N THR A 516 -1.48 -46.44 -9.97
CA THR A 516 -0.52 -47.35 -10.61
C THR A 516 0.87 -46.73 -10.59
N LYS A 517 1.93 -47.55 -10.69
CA LYS A 517 3.32 -47.07 -10.74
C LYS A 517 3.55 -46.06 -11.87
N GLU A 518 2.84 -46.20 -12.99
CA GLU A 518 2.91 -45.27 -14.12
C GLU A 518 2.25 -43.93 -13.82
N GLU A 519 1.10 -43.93 -13.12
CA GLU A 519 0.43 -42.71 -12.66
C GLU A 519 1.29 -41.92 -11.66
N TYR A 520 2.01 -42.59 -10.75
CA TYR A 520 2.95 -41.92 -9.85
C TYR A 520 4.16 -41.32 -10.57
N LEU A 521 4.66 -41.98 -11.62
CA LEU A 521 5.74 -41.44 -12.46
C LEU A 521 5.28 -40.19 -13.21
N LYS A 522 4.08 -40.22 -13.78
CA LYS A 522 3.45 -39.06 -14.43
C LYS A 522 3.16 -37.93 -13.45
N LEU A 523 2.66 -38.24 -12.25
CA LEU A 523 2.47 -37.25 -11.18
C LEU A 523 3.79 -36.55 -10.84
N LYS A 524 4.87 -37.32 -10.68
CA LYS A 524 6.21 -36.78 -10.41
C LYS A 524 6.69 -35.87 -11.55
N GLU A 525 6.49 -36.28 -12.81
CA GLU A 525 6.84 -35.46 -13.97
C GLU A 525 6.07 -34.13 -14.00
N ILE A 526 4.76 -34.15 -13.72
CA ILE A 526 3.90 -32.96 -13.66
C ILE A 526 4.31 -32.03 -12.51
N MET A 527 4.65 -32.60 -11.35
CA MET A 527 5.03 -31.82 -10.16
C MET A 527 6.44 -31.23 -10.27
N ASP A 528 7.40 -31.99 -10.79
CA ASP A 528 8.80 -31.58 -10.95
C ASP A 528 8.97 -30.55 -12.09
N ASN A 529 8.05 -30.53 -13.05
CA ASN A 529 8.08 -29.57 -14.14
C ASN A 529 7.61 -28.18 -13.66
N LYS A 530 8.60 -27.31 -13.40
CA LYS A 530 8.42 -25.92 -12.97
C LYS A 530 7.90 -24.98 -14.08
N ASN A 531 7.73 -25.48 -15.32
CA ASN A 531 7.37 -24.68 -16.51
C ASN A 531 5.94 -24.86 -16.96
N TYR A 532 5.12 -25.59 -16.21
CA TYR A 532 3.71 -25.74 -16.55
C TYR A 532 3.00 -24.39 -16.49
N THR A 533 2.50 -23.98 -17.66
CA THR A 533 1.69 -22.78 -17.82
C THR A 533 0.20 -23.12 -17.82
N GLU A 534 -0.17 -24.32 -18.29
CA GLU A 534 -1.53 -24.87 -18.27
C GLU A 534 -1.50 -26.40 -18.18
N PHE A 535 -2.48 -26.98 -17.48
CA PHE A 535 -2.68 -28.44 -17.42
C PHE A 535 -3.64 -28.89 -18.51
N PHE A 536 -3.31 -30.00 -19.18
CA PHE A 536 -4.26 -30.68 -20.07
C PHE A 536 -5.38 -31.36 -19.25
N GLU A 537 -6.55 -31.58 -19.84
CA GLU A 537 -7.71 -32.14 -19.11
C GLU A 537 -7.42 -33.51 -18.48
N ASP A 538 -6.66 -34.35 -19.18
CA ASP A 538 -6.18 -35.65 -18.72
C ASP A 538 -5.20 -35.54 -17.53
N GLU A 539 -4.35 -34.51 -17.50
CA GLU A 539 -3.51 -34.20 -16.35
C GLU A 539 -4.34 -33.72 -15.16
N LYS A 540 -5.35 -32.86 -15.39
CA LYS A 540 -6.27 -32.40 -14.34
C LYS A 540 -7.01 -33.56 -13.69
N GLU A 541 -7.52 -34.50 -14.49
CA GLU A 541 -8.20 -35.68 -13.98
C GLU A 541 -7.26 -36.58 -13.16
N LEU A 542 -6.01 -36.76 -13.60
CA LEU A 542 -5.00 -37.51 -12.86
C LEU A 542 -4.67 -36.84 -11.52
N LEU A 543 -4.42 -35.54 -11.52
CA LEU A 543 -4.11 -34.76 -10.31
C LEU A 543 -5.28 -34.76 -9.32
N TRP A 544 -6.51 -34.64 -9.83
CA TRP A 544 -7.71 -34.75 -9.00
C TRP A 544 -7.87 -36.15 -8.41
N LYS A 545 -7.63 -37.21 -9.20
CA LYS A 545 -7.67 -38.60 -8.75
C LYS A 545 -6.67 -38.85 -7.61
N LEU A 546 -5.44 -38.36 -7.74
CA LEU A 546 -4.35 -38.52 -6.77
C LEU A 546 -4.24 -37.38 -5.74
N ARG A 547 -5.30 -36.59 -5.53
CA ARG A 547 -5.33 -35.43 -4.62
C ARG A 547 -4.82 -35.69 -3.19
N ALA A 548 -5.04 -36.91 -2.66
CA ALA A 548 -4.53 -37.30 -1.34
C ALA A 548 -3.00 -37.47 -1.34
N ASP A 549 -2.44 -38.06 -2.40
CA ASP A 549 -1.00 -38.21 -2.59
C ASP A 549 -0.32 -36.86 -2.84
N VAL A 550 -0.99 -35.95 -3.55
CA VAL A 550 -0.52 -34.56 -3.72
C VAL A 550 -0.37 -33.87 -2.37
N ARG A 551 -1.34 -34.02 -1.47
CA ARG A 551 -1.26 -33.47 -0.10
C ARG A 551 -0.08 -34.06 0.68
N GLU A 552 0.15 -35.36 0.57
CA GLU A 552 1.18 -36.07 1.35
C GLU A 552 2.60 -35.80 0.84
N TYR A 553 2.81 -35.84 -0.48
CA TYR A 553 4.14 -35.76 -1.08
C TYR A 553 4.49 -34.38 -1.66
N TYR A 554 3.50 -33.57 -2.04
CA TYR A 554 3.69 -32.27 -2.70
C TYR A 554 2.79 -31.16 -2.11
N PRO A 555 2.84 -30.90 -0.79
CA PRO A 555 1.94 -29.95 -0.13
C PRO A 555 2.06 -28.53 -0.70
N GLU A 556 3.24 -28.13 -1.17
CA GLU A 556 3.50 -26.82 -1.79
C GLU A 556 2.72 -26.58 -3.09
N SER A 557 2.21 -27.63 -3.73
CA SER A 557 1.46 -27.57 -4.99
C SER A 557 -0.04 -27.36 -4.79
N LEU A 558 -0.49 -26.89 -3.62
CA LEU A 558 -1.91 -26.66 -3.33
C LEU A 558 -2.58 -25.72 -4.36
N SER A 559 -1.88 -24.66 -4.80
CA SER A 559 -2.43 -23.72 -5.78
C SER A 559 -2.79 -24.41 -7.11
N LYS A 560 -1.95 -25.34 -7.58
CA LYS A 560 -2.21 -26.16 -8.75
C LYS A 560 -3.46 -27.02 -8.57
N LEU A 561 -3.62 -27.65 -7.40
CA LEU A 561 -4.77 -28.49 -7.10
C LEU A 561 -6.08 -27.69 -7.03
N LEU A 562 -6.03 -26.47 -6.49
CA LEU A 562 -7.18 -25.55 -6.43
C LEU A 562 -7.61 -25.07 -7.82
N LEU A 563 -6.65 -24.78 -8.72
CA LEU A 563 -6.94 -24.33 -10.09
C LEU A 563 -7.60 -25.40 -10.97
N ILE A 564 -7.41 -26.68 -10.66
CA ILE A 564 -8.00 -27.78 -11.42
C ILE A 564 -9.31 -28.30 -10.80
N THR A 565 -9.64 -27.85 -9.59
CA THR A 565 -10.86 -28.28 -8.89
C THR A 565 -12.08 -27.80 -9.67
N LYS A 566 -13.04 -28.68 -9.95
CA LYS A 566 -14.26 -28.32 -10.66
C LYS A 566 -15.23 -27.62 -9.71
N TRP A 567 -15.09 -26.30 -9.57
CA TRP A 567 -15.90 -25.49 -8.64
C TRP A 567 -17.39 -25.42 -9.00
N ASN A 568 -17.77 -25.85 -10.19
CA ASN A 568 -19.16 -26.02 -10.62
C ASN A 568 -19.76 -27.39 -10.26
N LYS A 569 -19.09 -28.18 -9.41
CA LYS A 569 -19.59 -29.46 -8.88
C LYS A 569 -19.48 -29.49 -7.37
N ARG A 570 -20.62 -29.59 -6.68
CA ARG A 570 -20.63 -29.56 -5.21
C ARG A 570 -19.79 -30.69 -4.56
N GLU A 571 -19.78 -31.89 -5.14
CA GLU A 571 -19.07 -33.05 -4.61
C GLU A 571 -17.55 -32.83 -4.60
N ASP A 572 -17.03 -32.19 -5.65
CA ASP A 572 -15.61 -31.88 -5.77
C ASP A 572 -15.23 -30.75 -4.79
N VAL A 573 -16.09 -29.74 -4.63
CA VAL A 573 -15.90 -28.65 -3.66
C VAL A 573 -15.86 -29.17 -2.22
N VAL A 574 -16.81 -30.03 -1.83
CA VAL A 574 -16.86 -30.62 -0.47
C VAL A 574 -15.58 -31.42 -0.19
N GLN A 575 -15.13 -32.23 -1.14
CA GLN A 575 -13.90 -33.02 -1.00
C GLN A 575 -12.66 -32.13 -0.87
N MET A 576 -12.54 -31.08 -1.69
CA MET A 576 -11.41 -30.14 -1.61
C MET A 576 -11.39 -29.40 -0.27
N VAL A 577 -12.53 -28.87 0.20
CA VAL A 577 -12.61 -28.17 1.48
C VAL A 577 -12.29 -29.11 2.65
N SER A 578 -12.73 -30.38 2.58
CA SER A 578 -12.38 -31.42 3.56
C SER A 578 -10.88 -31.73 3.57
N LEU A 579 -10.24 -31.81 2.39
CA LEU A 579 -8.79 -31.96 2.27
C LEU A 579 -8.03 -30.78 2.89
N LEU A 580 -8.52 -29.55 2.66
CA LEU A 580 -7.88 -28.32 3.10
C LEU A 580 -7.81 -28.19 4.63
N ARG A 581 -8.82 -28.70 5.36
CA ARG A 581 -8.81 -28.70 6.84
C ARG A 581 -7.59 -29.38 7.43
N ASN A 582 -7.20 -30.50 6.81
CA ASN A 582 -6.07 -31.32 7.23
C ASN A 582 -4.83 -31.10 6.34
N TRP A 583 -4.80 -30.01 5.57
CA TRP A 583 -3.64 -29.68 4.75
C TRP A 583 -2.52 -29.15 5.63
N PRO A 584 -1.26 -29.61 5.44
CA PRO A 584 -0.13 -29.11 6.20
C PRO A 584 0.12 -27.63 5.87
N ASP A 585 0.58 -26.85 6.86
CA ASP A 585 0.79 -25.42 6.63
C ASP A 585 1.86 -25.18 5.56
N LEU A 586 1.58 -24.23 4.66
CA LEU A 586 2.48 -23.89 3.56
C LEU A 586 3.58 -22.93 4.01
N PRO A 587 4.74 -22.95 3.32
CA PRO A 587 5.66 -21.84 3.40
C PRO A 587 5.03 -20.55 2.85
N VAL A 588 5.58 -19.42 3.28
CA VAL A 588 5.04 -18.07 3.03
C VAL A 588 4.84 -17.77 1.55
N ILE A 589 5.79 -18.16 0.71
CA ILE A 589 5.80 -17.83 -0.73
C ILE A 589 4.56 -18.43 -1.41
N GLN A 590 4.25 -19.69 -1.10
CA GLN A 590 3.10 -20.42 -1.62
C GLN A 590 1.79 -19.93 -0.99
N ALA A 591 1.80 -19.58 0.31
CA ALA A 591 0.63 -18.99 0.95
C ALA A 591 0.23 -17.63 0.33
N LEU A 592 1.20 -16.77 -0.01
CA LEU A 592 0.94 -15.48 -0.66
C LEU A 592 0.31 -15.64 -2.05
N GLU A 593 0.59 -16.73 -2.77
CA GLU A 593 -0.04 -17.05 -4.06
C GLU A 593 -1.56 -17.23 -3.92
N LEU A 594 -2.00 -17.83 -2.81
CA LEU A 594 -3.41 -18.12 -2.54
C LEU A 594 -4.24 -16.89 -2.19
N LEU A 595 -3.62 -15.71 -2.05
CA LEU A 595 -4.33 -14.43 -1.92
C LEU A 595 -4.73 -13.84 -3.27
N ASP A 596 -4.22 -14.37 -4.39
CA ASP A 596 -4.60 -13.93 -5.72
C ASP A 596 -6.11 -14.11 -5.97
N TYR A 597 -6.65 -13.28 -6.85
CA TYR A 597 -8.07 -13.28 -7.24
C TYR A 597 -8.58 -14.66 -7.73
N SER A 598 -7.68 -15.51 -8.23
CA SER A 598 -7.99 -16.88 -8.68
C SER A 598 -8.52 -17.78 -7.55
N PHE A 599 -8.27 -17.44 -6.28
CA PHE A 599 -8.62 -18.26 -5.12
C PHE A 599 -9.59 -17.53 -4.17
N PRO A 600 -10.87 -17.31 -4.55
CA PRO A 600 -11.78 -16.51 -3.75
C PRO A 600 -12.45 -17.28 -2.61
N ASP A 601 -12.33 -18.62 -2.56
CA ASP A 601 -13.07 -19.45 -1.61
C ASP A 601 -12.72 -19.15 -0.14
N PRO A 602 -13.70 -19.04 0.79
CA PRO A 602 -13.42 -18.65 2.17
C PRO A 602 -12.56 -19.65 2.92
N ALA A 603 -12.67 -20.95 2.64
CA ALA A 603 -11.84 -21.96 3.31
C ALA A 603 -10.38 -21.81 2.88
N VAL A 604 -10.13 -21.52 1.60
CA VAL A 604 -8.79 -21.22 1.06
C VAL A 604 -8.23 -19.96 1.70
N ARG A 605 -9.04 -18.90 1.83
CA ARG A 605 -8.64 -17.64 2.48
C ARG A 605 -8.31 -17.86 3.95
N SER A 606 -9.11 -18.63 4.67
CA SER A 606 -8.88 -18.96 6.08
C SER A 606 -7.60 -19.77 6.29
N PHE A 607 -7.38 -20.79 5.46
CA PHE A 607 -6.14 -21.57 5.44
C PHE A 607 -4.92 -20.67 5.16
N THR A 608 -5.05 -19.75 4.21
CA THR A 608 -4.00 -18.80 3.85
C THR A 608 -3.66 -17.91 5.04
N VAL A 609 -4.66 -17.31 5.69
CA VAL A 609 -4.47 -16.46 6.87
C VAL A 609 -3.85 -17.25 8.03
N ARG A 610 -4.24 -18.52 8.22
CA ARG A 610 -3.60 -19.42 9.20
C ARG A 610 -2.09 -19.56 8.95
N CYS A 611 -1.66 -19.66 7.70
CA CYS A 611 -0.25 -19.69 7.33
C CYS A 611 0.43 -18.33 7.58
N LEU A 612 -0.23 -17.22 7.20
CA LEU A 612 0.30 -15.86 7.38
C LEU A 612 0.45 -15.46 8.86
N ARG A 613 -0.35 -16.02 9.77
CA ARG A 613 -0.22 -15.78 11.22
C ARG A 613 1.15 -16.15 11.77
N LYS A 614 1.91 -17.03 11.10
CA LYS A 614 3.27 -17.42 11.50
C LYS A 614 4.35 -16.41 11.10
N LEU A 615 4.02 -15.42 10.27
CA LEU A 615 4.96 -14.40 9.83
C LEU A 615 5.41 -13.52 10.98
N SER A 616 6.69 -13.15 10.96
CA SER A 616 7.23 -12.10 11.81
C SER A 616 6.65 -10.72 11.43
N ASP A 617 6.68 -9.77 12.36
CA ASP A 617 6.21 -8.40 12.09
C ASP A 617 7.02 -7.72 10.97
N ASP A 618 8.32 -8.00 10.87
CA ASP A 618 9.19 -7.47 9.82
C ASP A 618 8.81 -8.01 8.43
N GLU A 619 8.47 -9.29 8.33
CA GLU A 619 7.98 -9.86 7.07
C GLU A 619 6.61 -9.31 6.69
N ILE A 620 5.71 -9.10 7.66
CA ILE A 620 4.43 -8.44 7.38
C ILE A 620 4.64 -7.03 6.87
N LEU A 621 5.48 -6.22 7.53
CA LEU A 621 5.84 -4.88 7.04
C LEU A 621 6.38 -4.93 5.61
N GLN A 622 7.23 -5.92 5.32
CA GLN A 622 7.81 -6.11 4.00
C GLN A 622 6.79 -6.50 2.92
N TYR A 623 5.62 -7.06 3.26
CA TYR A 623 4.56 -7.45 2.31
C TYR A 623 3.26 -6.64 2.47
N LEU A 624 3.25 -5.65 3.37
CA LEU A 624 2.02 -4.96 3.81
C LEU A 624 1.29 -4.27 2.66
N ILE A 625 2.03 -3.69 1.71
CA ILE A 625 1.44 -3.04 0.52
C ILE A 625 0.60 -4.08 -0.24
N GLN A 626 1.13 -5.26 -0.52
CA GLN A 626 0.42 -6.31 -1.25
C GLN A 626 -0.76 -6.85 -0.46
N LEU A 627 -0.60 -7.06 0.85
CA LEU A 627 -1.69 -7.51 1.73
C LEU A 627 -2.86 -6.52 1.74
N VAL A 628 -2.59 -5.21 1.72
CA VAL A 628 -3.63 -4.18 1.59
C VAL A 628 -4.27 -4.20 0.20
N GLN A 629 -3.50 -4.44 -0.86
CA GLN A 629 -4.03 -4.49 -2.22
C GLN A 629 -4.98 -5.68 -2.44
N VAL A 630 -4.68 -6.86 -1.89
CA VAL A 630 -5.54 -8.04 -2.07
C VAL A 630 -6.86 -7.96 -1.31
N LEU A 631 -7.02 -7.05 -0.34
CA LEU A 631 -8.33 -6.74 0.26
C LEU A 631 -9.38 -6.30 -0.77
N LYS A 632 -8.93 -5.83 -1.95
CA LYS A 632 -9.80 -5.46 -3.07
C LYS A 632 -10.43 -6.67 -3.77
N TYR A 633 -9.86 -7.86 -3.61
CA TYR A 633 -10.39 -9.11 -4.15
C TYR A 633 -11.39 -9.78 -3.22
N GLU A 634 -11.43 -9.37 -1.95
CA GLU A 634 -12.37 -9.89 -0.96
C GLU A 634 -13.81 -9.49 -1.31
N SER A 635 -14.74 -10.44 -1.24
CA SER A 635 -16.13 -10.23 -1.65
C SER A 635 -16.97 -9.51 -0.60
N TYR A 636 -16.68 -9.72 0.69
CA TYR A 636 -17.43 -9.17 1.84
C TYR A 636 -16.53 -8.30 2.70
N LEU A 637 -17.11 -7.36 3.45
CA LEU A 637 -16.37 -6.45 4.32
C LEU A 637 -15.65 -7.19 5.45
N ASP A 638 -16.38 -8.08 6.13
CA ASP A 638 -15.87 -8.95 7.19
C ASP A 638 -15.19 -10.17 6.58
N CYS A 639 -13.87 -10.27 6.72
CA CYS A 639 -13.09 -11.40 6.24
C CYS A 639 -11.86 -11.64 7.13
N ASP A 640 -11.31 -12.86 7.04
CA ASP A 640 -10.17 -13.30 7.85
C ASP A 640 -8.93 -12.41 7.64
N LEU A 641 -8.71 -11.93 6.41
CA LEU A 641 -7.59 -11.07 6.09
C LEU A 641 -7.72 -9.69 6.74
N THR A 642 -8.92 -9.07 6.71
CA THR A 642 -9.18 -7.80 7.39
C THR A 642 -8.96 -7.92 8.89
N THR A 643 -9.50 -8.98 9.49
CA THR A 643 -9.34 -9.26 10.93
C THR A 643 -7.86 -9.46 11.28
N PHE A 644 -7.12 -10.24 10.50
CA PHE A 644 -5.68 -10.45 10.69
C PHE A 644 -4.88 -9.16 10.59
N LEU A 645 -5.12 -8.32 9.59
CA LEU A 645 -4.40 -7.06 9.41
C LEU A 645 -4.69 -6.08 10.55
N LEU A 646 -5.94 -5.98 11.00
CA LEU A 646 -6.32 -5.16 12.16
C LEU A 646 -5.68 -5.69 13.44
N GLU A 647 -5.70 -7.00 13.66
CA GLU A 647 -5.06 -7.64 14.81
C GLU A 647 -3.56 -7.30 14.90
N ARG A 648 -2.84 -7.43 13.79
CA ARG A 648 -1.40 -7.11 13.73
C ARG A 648 -1.14 -5.61 13.87
N ALA A 649 -1.96 -4.76 13.25
CA ALA A 649 -1.85 -3.31 13.37
C ALA A 649 -2.14 -2.76 14.78
N LEU A 650 -3.02 -3.43 15.54
CA LEU A 650 -3.33 -3.08 16.94
C LEU A 650 -2.31 -3.67 17.93
N SER A 651 -1.53 -4.66 17.51
CA SER A 651 -0.46 -5.30 18.29
C SER A 651 0.93 -4.76 18.01
N ASN A 652 1.12 -4.03 16.90
CA ASN A 652 2.38 -3.39 16.55
C ASN A 652 2.11 -2.01 15.93
N ARG A 653 2.56 -0.95 16.60
CA ARG A 653 2.29 0.43 16.18
C ARG A 653 2.91 0.79 14.82
N ARG A 654 4.07 0.22 14.48
CA ARG A 654 4.73 0.45 13.17
C ARG A 654 3.90 -0.14 12.04
N ILE A 655 3.37 -1.36 12.20
CA ILE A 655 2.43 -1.96 11.24
C ILE A 655 1.17 -1.09 11.12
N GLY A 656 0.59 -0.68 12.25
CA GLY A 656 -0.60 0.16 12.24
C GLY A 656 -0.41 1.52 11.56
N HIS A 657 0.76 2.15 11.72
CA HIS A 657 1.13 3.38 11.03
C HIS A 657 1.12 3.23 9.51
N PHE A 658 1.80 2.22 8.98
CA PHE A 658 1.85 2.00 7.52
C PHE A 658 0.52 1.47 6.97
N LEU A 659 -0.21 0.63 7.73
CA LEU A 659 -1.55 0.18 7.35
C LEU A 659 -2.49 1.38 7.17
N PHE A 660 -2.47 2.32 8.13
CA PHE A 660 -3.25 3.55 8.04
C PHE A 660 -2.92 4.31 6.76
N TRP A 661 -1.65 4.59 6.48
CA TRP A 661 -1.26 5.37 5.30
C TRP A 661 -1.54 4.67 3.97
N HIS A 662 -1.36 3.35 3.89
CA HIS A 662 -1.69 2.59 2.69
C HIS A 662 -3.19 2.65 2.38
N LEU A 663 -4.05 2.41 3.37
CA LEU A 663 -5.51 2.54 3.22
C LEU A 663 -5.92 3.99 2.91
N ARG A 664 -5.39 4.95 3.69
CA ARG A 664 -5.71 6.39 3.58
C ARG A 664 -5.33 6.98 2.23
N SER A 665 -4.26 6.48 1.61
CA SER A 665 -3.80 6.96 0.30
C SER A 665 -4.81 6.65 -0.81
N GLU A 666 -5.65 5.63 -0.65
CA GLU A 666 -6.61 5.15 -1.65
C GLU A 666 -8.07 5.44 -1.31
N THR A 667 -8.37 6.16 -0.22
CA THR A 667 -9.78 6.49 0.13
C THR A 667 -10.51 7.33 -0.91
N HIS A 668 -9.75 8.02 -1.79
CA HIS A 668 -10.27 8.76 -2.94
C HIS A 668 -10.75 7.86 -4.09
N VAL A 669 -10.40 6.56 -4.08
CA VAL A 669 -10.79 5.59 -5.10
C VAL A 669 -12.17 5.02 -4.73
N ALA A 670 -13.18 5.38 -5.50
CA ALA A 670 -14.59 5.08 -5.21
C ALA A 670 -14.88 3.58 -4.94
N SER A 671 -14.21 2.67 -5.66
CA SER A 671 -14.42 1.22 -5.55
C SER A 671 -13.99 0.60 -4.22
N VAL A 672 -13.13 1.29 -3.46
CA VAL A 672 -12.58 0.80 -2.18
C VAL A 672 -12.81 1.78 -1.03
N SER A 673 -13.27 2.99 -1.32
CA SER A 673 -13.52 4.06 -0.35
C SER A 673 -14.37 3.62 0.84
N LEU A 674 -15.42 2.82 0.59
CA LEU A 674 -16.27 2.24 1.64
C LEU A 674 -15.47 1.27 2.53
N ARG A 675 -14.93 0.20 1.93
CA ARG A 675 -14.17 -0.84 2.65
C ARG A 675 -13.00 -0.25 3.44
N PHE A 676 -12.15 0.55 2.79
CA PHE A 676 -10.97 1.12 3.44
C PHE A 676 -11.36 2.15 4.50
N GLY A 677 -12.42 2.93 4.28
CA GLY A 677 -12.96 3.85 5.28
C GLY A 677 -13.44 3.15 6.55
N LEU A 678 -14.11 1.99 6.41
CA LEU A 678 -14.58 1.20 7.56
C LEU A 678 -13.43 0.52 8.32
N ILE A 679 -12.41 0.02 7.63
CA ILE A 679 -11.20 -0.54 8.27
C ILE A 679 -10.44 0.56 9.01
N LEU A 680 -10.33 1.75 8.42
CA LEU A 680 -9.71 2.91 9.06
C LEU A 680 -10.49 3.36 10.30
N GLU A 681 -11.84 3.38 10.25
CA GLU A 681 -12.67 3.65 11.42
C GLU A 681 -12.34 2.67 12.56
N ALA A 682 -12.36 1.37 12.27
CA ALA A 682 -12.06 0.33 13.25
C ALA A 682 -10.66 0.49 13.88
N TYR A 683 -9.64 0.67 13.02
CA TYR A 683 -8.26 0.89 13.46
C TYR A 683 -8.13 2.10 14.39
N CYS A 684 -8.73 3.23 14.00
CA CYS A 684 -8.67 4.45 14.79
C CYS A 684 -9.33 4.25 16.17
N ARG A 685 -10.52 3.64 16.23
CA ARG A 685 -11.21 3.35 17.51
C ARG A 685 -10.37 2.46 18.43
N GLY A 686 -9.65 1.48 17.88
CA GLY A 686 -8.75 0.63 18.65
C GLY A 686 -7.49 1.31 19.14
N ASN A 687 -7.18 2.55 18.71
CA ASN A 687 -5.90 3.20 18.97
C ASN A 687 -5.98 4.74 19.11
N ILE A 688 -6.70 5.21 20.13
CA ILE A 688 -6.98 6.63 20.38
C ILE A 688 -5.70 7.48 20.55
N HIS A 689 -4.64 6.94 21.14
CA HIS A 689 -3.37 7.67 21.29
C HIS A 689 -2.70 7.91 19.93
N HIS A 690 -2.74 6.92 19.03
CA HIS A 690 -2.13 7.05 17.73
C HIS A 690 -2.91 7.99 16.80
N ILE A 691 -4.24 8.06 16.94
CA ILE A 691 -5.09 9.05 16.23
C ILE A 691 -4.50 10.46 16.36
N LYS A 692 -4.11 10.89 17.57
CA LYS A 692 -3.58 12.25 17.80
C LYS A 692 -2.33 12.54 16.97
N LEU A 693 -1.46 11.54 16.85
CA LEU A 693 -0.19 11.63 16.11
C LEU A 693 -0.45 11.61 14.60
N LEU A 694 -1.38 10.77 14.14
CA LEU A 694 -1.83 10.75 12.75
C LEU A 694 -2.55 12.06 12.37
N ALA A 695 -3.28 12.68 13.30
CA ALA A 695 -3.99 13.94 13.06
C ALA A 695 -3.01 15.07 12.80
N LYS A 696 -1.95 15.17 13.61
CA LYS A 696 -0.86 16.13 13.39
C LYS A 696 -0.16 15.91 12.04
N GLN A 697 0.06 14.65 11.64
CA GLN A 697 0.62 14.32 10.32
C GLN A 697 -0.32 14.72 9.17
N ASN A 698 -1.63 14.46 9.31
CA ASN A 698 -2.63 14.78 8.30
C ASN A 698 -2.79 16.31 8.14
N GLU A 699 -2.74 17.06 9.24
CA GLU A 699 -2.72 18.53 9.22
C GLU A 699 -1.48 19.06 8.47
N ALA A 700 -0.28 18.55 8.80
CA ALA A 700 0.96 18.91 8.13
C ALA A 700 0.88 18.66 6.62
N LEU A 701 0.37 17.49 6.20
CA LEU A 701 0.18 17.15 4.78
C LEU A 701 -0.84 18.07 4.10
N GLY A 702 -1.90 18.48 4.80
CA GLY A 702 -2.86 19.46 4.31
C GLY A 702 -2.21 20.82 4.02
N LYS A 703 -1.34 21.29 4.93
CA LYS A 703 -0.55 22.53 4.74
C LYS A 703 0.48 22.36 3.61
N MET A 704 1.18 21.23 3.51
CA MET A 704 2.12 20.96 2.41
C MET A 704 1.41 20.93 1.04
N LYS A 705 0.21 20.36 0.98
CA LYS A 705 -0.63 20.36 -0.22
C LYS A 705 -1.01 21.78 -0.63
N ALA A 706 -1.49 22.59 0.32
CA ALA A 706 -1.83 23.99 0.07
C ALA A 706 -0.63 24.79 -0.47
N LEU A 707 0.55 24.62 0.13
CA LEU A 707 1.79 25.23 -0.38
C LEU A 707 2.10 24.77 -1.82
N SER A 708 1.97 23.47 -2.10
CA SER A 708 2.25 22.96 -3.45
C SER A 708 1.27 23.45 -4.50
N ASP A 709 -0.02 23.51 -4.15
CA ASP A 709 -1.05 24.05 -5.05
C ASP A 709 -0.81 25.56 -5.29
N PHE A 710 -0.37 26.30 -4.26
CA PHE A 710 0.03 27.70 -4.38
C PHE A 710 1.25 27.89 -5.31
N VAL A 711 2.32 27.10 -5.14
CA VAL A 711 3.53 27.09 -6.01
C VAL A 711 3.20 26.79 -7.47
N LYS A 712 2.15 26.00 -7.73
CA LYS A 712 1.69 25.62 -9.07
C LYS A 712 0.71 26.60 -9.69
N SER A 713 0.03 27.41 -8.88
CA SER A 713 -0.98 28.35 -9.36
C SER A 713 -0.32 29.38 -10.29
N GLY A 714 -0.82 29.47 -11.53
CA GLY A 714 -0.19 30.24 -12.61
C GLY A 714 -0.38 31.76 -12.52
N SER A 715 -1.05 32.25 -11.48
CA SER A 715 -1.48 33.64 -11.36
C SER A 715 -0.35 34.60 -10.97
N GLN A 716 0.71 34.10 -10.31
CA GLN A 716 1.93 34.85 -9.98
C GLN A 716 3.16 33.96 -10.17
N LYS A 717 4.25 34.50 -10.75
CA LYS A 717 5.56 33.83 -10.76
C LYS A 717 6.13 33.84 -9.34
N MET A 718 5.69 32.88 -8.54
CA MET A 718 6.12 32.77 -7.15
C MET A 718 7.62 32.47 -7.07
N THR A 719 8.30 33.21 -6.21
CA THR A 719 9.73 33.08 -5.97
C THR A 719 9.99 32.14 -4.79
N ALA A 720 11.24 31.71 -4.61
CA ALA A 720 11.63 30.94 -3.44
C ALA A 720 11.45 31.74 -2.13
N GLU A 721 11.50 33.08 -2.16
CA GLU A 721 11.30 33.92 -0.98
C GLU A 721 9.83 33.97 -0.54
N ASP A 722 8.89 33.98 -1.49
CA ASP A 722 7.46 33.92 -1.19
C ASP A 722 7.10 32.62 -0.46
N LEU A 723 7.67 31.49 -0.91
CA LEU A 723 7.52 30.20 -0.21
C LEU A 723 8.02 30.28 1.24
N LYS A 724 9.17 30.91 1.46
CA LYS A 724 9.74 31.07 2.80
C LYS A 724 8.85 31.94 3.68
N LEU A 725 8.26 33.00 3.13
CA LEU A 725 7.33 33.88 3.85
C LEU A 725 6.06 33.13 4.27
N CYS A 726 5.49 32.29 3.39
CA CYS A 726 4.35 31.44 3.74
C CYS A 726 4.69 30.45 4.86
N ILE A 727 5.85 29.77 4.78
CA ILE A 727 6.27 28.81 5.82
C ILE A 727 6.45 29.49 7.18
N ARG A 728 6.89 30.75 7.22
CA ARG A 728 7.09 31.52 8.46
C ARG A 728 5.78 31.98 9.12
N GLN A 729 4.63 31.80 8.48
CA GLN A 729 3.34 32.07 9.12
C GLN A 729 3.15 31.11 10.31
N GLU A 730 2.57 31.62 11.41
CA GLU A 730 2.42 30.88 12.67
C GLU A 730 1.69 29.54 12.50
N SER A 731 0.60 29.51 11.72
CA SER A 731 -0.17 28.30 11.45
C SER A 731 0.61 27.25 10.65
N TYR A 732 1.58 27.66 9.83
CA TYR A 732 2.43 26.74 9.08
C TYR A 732 3.58 26.22 9.94
N LEU A 733 4.19 27.09 10.75
CA LEU A 733 5.24 26.68 11.69
C LEU A 733 4.71 25.67 12.70
N GLU A 734 3.54 25.90 13.28
CA GLU A 734 2.92 24.99 14.26
C GLU A 734 2.57 23.63 13.65
N ALA A 735 1.91 23.63 12.48
CA ALA A 735 1.49 22.39 11.82
C ALA A 735 2.65 21.58 11.22
N LEU A 736 3.71 22.23 10.75
CA LEU A 736 4.87 21.58 10.14
C LEU A 736 5.98 21.25 11.16
N SER A 737 5.82 21.57 12.44
CA SER A 737 6.83 21.33 13.48
C SER A 737 6.33 20.35 14.55
N ASP A 738 7.26 19.75 15.29
CA ASP A 738 7.02 18.80 16.36
C ASP A 738 6.12 17.60 15.98
N LEU A 739 6.32 17.03 14.79
CA LEU A 739 5.54 15.87 14.34
C LEU A 739 6.41 14.64 14.06
N LEU A 740 5.84 13.45 14.23
CA LEU A 740 6.49 12.22 13.77
C LEU A 740 6.41 12.15 12.25
N SER A 741 7.53 11.80 11.60
CA SER A 741 7.58 11.66 10.14
C SER A 741 6.66 10.54 9.65
N PRO A 742 5.78 10.78 8.67
CA PRO A 742 4.99 9.70 8.08
C PRO A 742 5.86 8.64 7.38
N LEU A 743 7.06 8.99 6.90
CA LEU A 743 8.00 8.05 6.28
C LEU A 743 8.61 7.06 7.28
N ASN A 744 8.84 7.50 8.51
CA ASN A 744 9.35 6.67 9.60
C ASN A 744 8.87 7.27 10.94
N PRO A 745 7.92 6.62 11.64
CA PRO A 745 7.33 7.16 12.87
C PRO A 745 8.32 7.24 14.04
N SER A 746 9.53 6.69 13.90
CA SER A 746 10.60 6.84 14.90
C SER A 746 11.41 8.14 14.72
N ILE A 747 11.19 8.90 13.63
CA ILE A 747 11.88 10.16 13.37
C ILE A 747 10.96 11.33 13.74
N ILE A 748 11.45 12.23 14.59
CA ILE A 748 10.77 13.48 14.95
C ILE A 748 11.22 14.59 14.00
N LEU A 749 10.26 15.33 13.46
CA LEU A 749 10.44 16.56 12.69
C LEU A 749 10.21 17.74 13.65
N GLU A 750 11.25 18.18 14.34
CA GLU A 750 11.11 19.15 15.43
C GLU A 750 10.83 20.57 14.95
N GLU A 751 11.75 21.19 14.21
CA GLU A 751 11.62 22.59 13.76
C GLU A 751 11.91 22.70 12.27
N ILE A 752 10.96 23.23 11.51
CA ILE A 752 11.14 23.50 10.08
C ILE A 752 12.08 24.70 9.85
N CYS A 753 13.12 24.48 9.05
CA CYS A 753 14.08 25.52 8.65
C CYS A 753 13.64 26.17 7.34
N ALA A 754 12.76 27.17 7.43
CA ALA A 754 12.21 27.88 6.27
C ALA A 754 13.29 28.35 5.28
N ASP A 755 14.42 28.88 5.78
CA ASP A 755 15.51 29.41 4.94
C ASP A 755 16.13 28.38 3.98
N LYS A 756 16.08 27.10 4.34
CA LYS A 756 16.62 25.98 3.55
C LYS A 756 15.54 25.22 2.78
N CYS A 757 14.28 25.60 2.92
CA CYS A 757 13.18 25.07 2.11
C CYS A 757 13.22 25.69 0.71
N ARG A 758 12.90 24.88 -0.30
CA ARG A 758 12.84 25.30 -1.71
C ARG A 758 11.86 24.44 -2.48
N PHE A 759 11.47 24.83 -3.68
CA PHE A 759 10.82 23.92 -4.63
C PHE A 759 11.81 23.58 -5.76
N MET A 760 11.67 22.42 -6.39
CA MET A 760 12.55 21.99 -7.48
C MET A 760 11.99 22.39 -8.85
N ASP A 761 12.85 22.54 -9.85
CA ASP A 761 12.48 22.99 -11.21
C ASP A 761 11.76 21.92 -12.07
N SER A 762 11.38 20.79 -11.48
CA SER A 762 10.62 19.76 -12.18
C SER A 762 9.21 20.22 -12.53
N LYS A 763 8.56 19.55 -13.50
CA LYS A 763 7.21 19.87 -13.99
C LYS A 763 6.18 20.01 -12.85
N MET A 764 6.27 19.15 -11.83
CA MET A 764 5.34 19.13 -10.70
C MET A 764 5.77 20.02 -9.52
N ARG A 765 6.91 20.72 -9.63
CA ARG A 765 7.48 21.61 -8.59
C ARG A 765 7.42 21.02 -7.17
N PRO A 766 8.06 19.85 -6.94
CA PRO A 766 8.06 19.24 -5.60
C PRO A 766 8.73 20.16 -4.59
N ILE A 767 8.22 20.16 -3.35
CA ILE A 767 8.70 21.02 -2.26
C ILE A 767 9.72 20.24 -1.45
N TRP A 768 10.90 20.81 -1.29
CA TRP A 768 11.99 20.36 -0.45
C TRP A 768 11.89 21.02 0.91
N LEU A 769 11.58 20.24 1.94
CA LEU A 769 11.40 20.68 3.33
C LEU A 769 12.60 20.22 4.17
N MET A 770 13.17 21.13 4.96
CA MET A 770 14.32 20.84 5.82
C MET A 770 13.95 21.06 7.28
N TYR A 771 14.33 20.14 8.15
CA TYR A 771 14.07 20.14 9.57
C TYR A 771 15.37 20.12 10.36
N LYS A 772 15.43 20.86 11.47
CA LYS A 772 16.52 20.78 12.44
C LYS A 772 16.27 19.62 13.41
N ASN A 773 17.35 18.99 13.86
CA ASN A 773 17.34 18.03 14.95
C ASN A 773 18.23 18.58 16.07
N GLN A 774 17.66 18.81 17.26
CA GLN A 774 18.34 19.41 18.41
C GLN A 774 19.38 18.46 19.03
N TRP A 775 19.22 17.15 18.86
CA TRP A 775 20.09 16.13 19.48
C TRP A 775 21.37 15.84 18.71
N ALA A 776 21.49 16.34 17.48
CA ALA A 776 22.70 16.26 16.67
C ALA A 776 23.04 17.66 16.16
N GLN A 777 23.95 18.36 16.84
CA GLN A 777 24.43 19.68 16.40
C GLN A 777 24.85 19.63 14.93
N GLY A 778 24.04 20.25 14.06
CA GLY A 778 24.31 20.39 12.63
C GLY A 778 23.64 19.35 11.71
N ASP A 779 22.99 18.30 12.23
CA ASP A 779 22.35 17.28 11.38
C ASP A 779 20.89 17.66 11.05
N MET A 780 20.62 18.06 9.81
CA MET A 780 19.29 18.44 9.35
C MET A 780 18.63 17.31 8.56
N MET A 781 17.35 17.05 8.76
CA MET A 781 16.59 16.05 8.01
C MET A 781 15.86 16.70 6.84
N GLY A 782 15.85 16.04 5.68
CA GLY A 782 15.14 16.53 4.50
C GLY A 782 14.00 15.60 4.10
N ILE A 783 12.87 16.18 3.71
CA ILE A 783 11.73 15.47 3.11
C ILE A 783 11.29 16.22 1.86
N ILE A 784 10.99 15.49 0.80
CA ILE A 784 10.40 16.03 -0.41
C ILE A 784 8.91 15.72 -0.41
N PHE A 785 8.09 16.76 -0.45
CA PHE A 785 6.66 16.64 -0.70
C PHE A 785 6.39 16.77 -2.20
N LYS A 786 5.78 15.72 -2.77
CA LYS A 786 5.43 15.67 -4.19
C LYS A 786 3.91 15.58 -4.32
N ASN A 787 3.35 16.42 -5.17
CA ASN A 787 1.92 16.48 -5.48
C ASN A 787 1.82 16.54 -7.01
N GLY A 788 0.95 15.74 -7.63
CA GLY A 788 0.77 15.64 -9.08
C GLY A 788 1.25 14.33 -9.72
N ASP A 789 2.09 13.53 -9.04
CA ASP A 789 2.59 12.24 -9.53
C ASP A 789 2.12 11.09 -8.63
N ASP A 790 1.83 9.92 -9.21
CA ASP A 790 1.47 8.72 -8.47
C ASP A 790 2.72 8.00 -7.95
N LEU A 791 2.96 8.10 -6.64
CA LEU A 791 4.14 7.52 -6.00
C LEU A 791 4.02 6.02 -5.71
N ARG A 792 2.87 5.39 -5.93
CA ARG A 792 2.67 3.95 -5.61
C ARG A 792 3.63 3.04 -6.39
N GLN A 793 4.01 3.46 -7.59
CA GLN A 793 4.98 2.75 -8.43
C GLN A 793 6.42 2.85 -7.88
N ASP A 794 6.84 4.05 -7.45
CA ASP A 794 8.12 4.24 -6.76
C ASP A 794 8.16 3.44 -5.45
N MET A 795 7.08 3.47 -4.66
CA MET A 795 6.96 2.69 -3.42
C MET A 795 7.17 1.20 -3.67
N LEU A 796 6.48 0.64 -4.67
CA LEU A 796 6.61 -0.77 -5.01
C LEU A 796 8.05 -1.11 -5.44
N THR A 797 8.67 -0.25 -6.25
CA THR A 797 10.04 -0.47 -6.72
C THR A 797 11.04 -0.45 -5.56
N LEU A 798 10.94 0.55 -4.68
CA LEU A 798 11.80 0.68 -3.49
C LEU A 798 11.60 -0.48 -2.51
N GLN A 799 10.35 -0.93 -2.33
CA GLN A 799 10.04 -2.12 -1.55
C GLN A 799 10.73 -3.37 -2.14
N MET A 800 10.69 -3.56 -3.46
CA MET A 800 11.38 -4.68 -4.12
C MET A 800 12.90 -4.58 -3.97
N ILE A 801 13.47 -3.38 -4.08
CA ILE A 801 14.91 -3.16 -3.84
C ILE A 801 15.30 -3.51 -2.39
N GLN A 802 14.49 -3.10 -1.40
CA GLN A 802 14.69 -3.47 0.00
C GLN A 802 14.61 -4.99 0.21
N LEU A 803 13.67 -5.67 -0.46
CA LEU A 803 13.57 -7.13 -0.42
C LEU A 803 14.80 -7.79 -1.05
N MET A 804 15.26 -7.32 -2.21
CA MET A 804 16.48 -7.82 -2.86
C MET A 804 17.69 -7.72 -1.93
N GLU A 805 17.89 -6.56 -1.31
CA GLU A 805 18.97 -6.35 -0.33
C GLU A 805 18.86 -7.29 0.87
N THR A 806 17.65 -7.49 1.38
CA THR A 806 17.40 -8.41 2.49
C THR A 806 17.75 -9.85 2.12
N LEU A 807 17.40 -10.29 0.91
CA LEU A 807 17.74 -11.62 0.40
C LEU A 807 19.25 -11.78 0.18
N TRP A 808 19.92 -10.76 -0.36
CA TRP A 808 21.37 -10.78 -0.54
C TRP A 808 22.10 -10.83 0.80
N LYS A 809 21.70 -10.03 1.79
CA LYS A 809 22.26 -10.03 3.15
C LYS A 809 22.09 -11.39 3.84
N LYS A 810 20.92 -12.04 3.72
CA LYS A 810 20.68 -13.40 4.26
C LYS A 810 21.68 -14.43 3.72
N GLU A 811 22.17 -14.25 2.50
CA GLU A 811 23.17 -15.10 1.83
C GLU A 811 24.62 -14.58 2.01
N GLY A 812 24.83 -13.61 2.92
CA GLY A 812 26.14 -13.04 3.22
C GLY A 812 26.69 -12.11 2.14
N LEU A 813 25.84 -11.56 1.28
CA LEU A 813 26.20 -10.58 0.25
C LEU A 813 25.56 -9.22 0.56
N ASP A 814 26.33 -8.29 1.11
CA ASP A 814 25.87 -6.93 1.40
C ASP A 814 26.22 -6.01 0.22
N LEU A 815 25.21 -5.63 -0.57
CA LEU A 815 25.40 -4.80 -1.77
C LEU A 815 25.16 -3.32 -1.50
N ARG A 816 25.03 -2.89 -0.24
CA ARG A 816 25.00 -1.46 0.13
C ARG A 816 23.87 -0.69 -0.55
N MET A 817 22.72 -1.33 -0.75
CA MET A 817 21.56 -0.69 -1.39
C MET A 817 20.98 0.41 -0.51
N ILE A 818 20.43 1.46 -1.14
CA ILE A 818 19.77 2.59 -0.45
C ILE A 818 18.32 2.70 -0.92
N PRO A 819 17.41 1.87 -0.39
CA PRO A 819 15.97 2.01 -0.60
C PRO A 819 15.43 3.12 0.30
N TYR A 820 15.57 4.37 -0.15
CA TYR A 820 15.08 5.54 0.59
C TYR A 820 13.55 5.48 0.80
N GLY A 821 13.06 6.09 1.87
CA GLY A 821 11.64 6.12 2.19
C GLY A 821 10.82 6.81 1.10
N CYS A 822 9.73 6.18 0.67
CA CYS A 822 8.73 6.77 -0.21
C CYS A 822 7.34 6.35 0.28
N LEU A 823 6.42 7.30 0.41
CA LEU A 823 5.08 7.04 0.91
C LEU A 823 4.04 7.88 0.18
N SER A 824 3.13 7.20 -0.51
CA SER A 824 1.89 7.77 -1.01
C SER A 824 0.96 8.06 0.17
N THR A 825 0.41 9.27 0.23
CA THR A 825 -0.45 9.73 1.33
C THR A 825 -1.86 10.11 0.85
N GLY A 826 -2.07 10.16 -0.47
CA GLY A 826 -3.34 10.53 -1.09
C GLY A 826 -3.30 10.44 -2.62
N ASN A 827 -4.31 11.01 -3.27
CA ASN A 827 -4.42 11.03 -4.74
C ASN A 827 -3.24 11.79 -5.37
N LYS A 828 -2.32 11.05 -6.02
CA LYS A 828 -1.13 11.59 -6.67
C LYS A 828 -0.31 12.52 -5.77
N MET A 829 -0.21 12.19 -4.48
CA MET A 829 0.60 12.95 -3.54
C MET A 829 1.27 12.07 -2.50
N GLY A 830 2.44 12.52 -2.03
CA GLY A 830 3.17 11.82 -0.97
C GLY A 830 4.54 12.41 -0.68
N LEU A 831 5.31 11.65 0.07
CA LEU A 831 6.58 12.04 0.64
C LEU A 831 7.70 11.16 0.12
N ILE A 832 8.88 11.75 -0.05
CA ILE A 832 10.12 11.06 -0.40
C ILE A 832 11.21 11.52 0.58
N GLU A 833 11.97 10.56 1.12
CA GLU A 833 13.10 10.82 1.99
C GLU A 833 14.27 11.45 1.21
N VAL A 834 14.88 12.50 1.78
CA VAL A 834 16.12 13.06 1.24
C VAL A 834 17.33 12.27 1.73
N VAL A 835 18.06 11.66 0.79
CA VAL A 835 19.36 11.06 1.08
C VAL A 835 20.41 12.16 1.20
N LYS A 836 20.90 12.41 2.42
CA LYS A 836 21.91 13.45 2.68
C LYS A 836 23.26 13.16 2.04
N ASN A 837 24.05 14.23 1.86
CA ASN A 837 25.42 14.19 1.33
C ASN A 837 25.48 13.38 0.02
N SER A 838 24.51 13.61 -0.84
CA SER A 838 24.40 12.97 -2.15
C SER A 838 24.24 14.01 -3.23
N ASP A 839 24.73 13.71 -4.42
CA ASP A 839 24.54 14.55 -5.60
C ASP A 839 24.27 13.69 -6.84
N THR A 840 23.60 14.29 -7.83
CA THR A 840 23.34 13.63 -9.12
C THR A 840 24.63 13.56 -9.94
N ILE A 841 24.77 12.52 -10.75
CA ILE A 841 25.91 12.42 -11.69
C ILE A 841 26.00 13.65 -12.59
N ALA A 842 24.84 14.15 -13.04
CA ALA A 842 24.78 15.34 -13.90
C ALA A 842 25.38 16.58 -13.21
N ASN A 843 25.07 16.81 -11.93
CA ASN A 843 25.65 17.91 -11.17
C ASN A 843 27.16 17.74 -10.93
N ILE A 844 27.60 16.52 -10.59
CA ILE A 844 29.03 16.21 -10.37
C ILE A 844 29.83 16.48 -11.65
N GLN A 845 29.32 16.07 -12.81
CA GLN A 845 29.96 16.32 -14.11
C GLN A 845 30.01 17.81 -14.45
N ARG A 846 28.92 18.56 -14.23
CA ARG A 846 28.87 20.02 -14.50
C ARG A 846 29.86 20.79 -13.61
N ASN A 847 29.95 20.46 -12.33
CA ASN A 847 30.79 21.20 -11.38
C ASN A 847 32.31 21.04 -11.65
N ASN A 848 32.72 19.98 -12.34
CA ASN A 848 34.12 19.67 -12.63
C ASN A 848 34.58 20.10 -14.04
N SER A 849 33.84 20.95 -14.75
CA SER A 849 34.15 21.33 -16.14
C SER A 849 33.76 22.77 -16.50
N ASN A 850 34.67 23.50 -17.17
CA ASN A 850 34.47 24.90 -17.58
C ASN A 850 33.47 25.09 -18.75
N SER A 851 32.93 24.01 -19.33
CA SER A 851 31.95 24.05 -20.42
C SER A 851 30.96 22.88 -20.33
N ALA A 852 29.65 23.18 -20.35
CA ALA A 852 28.58 22.18 -20.19
C ALA A 852 28.59 21.11 -21.29
N ALA A 853 29.05 21.45 -22.50
CA ALA A 853 29.12 20.52 -23.63
C ALA A 853 30.26 19.49 -23.53
N THR A 854 31.38 19.82 -22.86
CA THR A 854 32.53 18.91 -22.67
C THR A 854 32.51 18.19 -21.31
N ALA A 855 31.71 18.66 -20.36
CA ALA A 855 31.56 18.08 -19.02
C ALA A 855 31.16 16.60 -19.00
N ALA A 856 30.24 16.20 -19.89
CA ALA A 856 29.79 14.81 -20.01
C ALA A 856 30.88 13.86 -20.56
N PHE A 857 31.97 14.37 -21.15
CA PHE A 857 33.06 13.57 -21.71
C PHE A 857 34.24 13.37 -20.76
N ASN A 858 34.30 14.10 -19.64
CA ASN A 858 35.36 13.95 -18.64
C ASN A 858 35.15 12.66 -17.82
N LYS A 859 35.85 11.59 -18.20
CA LYS A 859 35.79 10.26 -17.57
C LYS A 859 36.28 10.27 -16.12
N ASP A 860 37.19 11.19 -15.79
CA ASP A 860 37.78 11.31 -14.46
C ASP A 860 36.89 12.11 -13.50
N ALA A 861 35.82 12.78 -13.95
CA ALA A 861 35.03 13.69 -13.13
C ALA A 861 34.43 13.01 -11.88
N LEU A 862 33.88 11.80 -12.03
CA LEU A 862 33.31 11.05 -10.91
C LEU A 862 34.38 10.58 -9.93
N LEU A 863 35.49 10.05 -10.45
CA LEU A 863 36.59 9.57 -9.62
C LEU A 863 37.28 10.73 -8.88
N ASN A 864 37.46 11.88 -9.53
CA ASN A 864 38.01 13.08 -8.92
C ASN A 864 37.08 13.66 -7.87
N TRP A 865 35.76 13.61 -8.08
CA TRP A 865 34.80 13.98 -7.06
C TRP A 865 34.89 13.07 -5.82
N LEU A 866 34.97 11.75 -6.02
CA LEU A 866 35.17 10.80 -4.91
C LEU A 866 36.48 11.06 -4.16
N LYS A 867 37.58 11.32 -4.88
CA LYS A 867 38.87 11.73 -4.30
C LYS A 867 38.78 13.05 -3.52
N SER A 868 37.97 14.00 -3.99
CA SER A 868 37.78 15.29 -3.29
C SER A 868 37.00 15.17 -1.98
N LYS A 869 36.16 14.13 -1.85
CA LYS A 869 35.31 13.88 -0.68
C LYS A 869 35.90 12.90 0.31
N ASN A 870 36.82 12.04 -0.13
CA ASN A 870 37.39 10.98 0.68
C ASN A 870 38.92 11.12 0.74
N PRO A 871 39.51 11.22 1.95
CA PRO A 871 40.96 11.14 2.13
C PRO A 871 41.54 9.86 1.51
N GLU A 872 42.83 9.85 1.13
CA GLU A 872 43.45 8.70 0.45
C GLU A 872 43.24 7.36 1.19
N GLU A 873 43.33 7.36 2.53
CA GLU A 873 43.11 6.17 3.38
C GLU A 873 41.68 5.60 3.29
N LYS A 874 40.69 6.43 2.95
CA LYS A 874 39.27 6.05 2.83
C LYS A 874 38.81 5.91 1.38
N LEU A 875 39.65 6.28 0.41
CA LEU A 875 39.28 6.24 -0.99
C LEU A 875 39.00 4.82 -1.47
N ASP A 876 39.81 3.85 -1.07
CA ASP A 876 39.59 2.44 -1.42
C ASP A 876 38.26 1.92 -0.85
N GLN A 877 37.88 2.36 0.36
CA GLN A 877 36.58 2.05 0.95
C GLN A 877 35.44 2.69 0.14
N ALA A 878 35.58 3.95 -0.27
CA ALA A 878 34.56 4.63 -1.07
C ALA A 878 34.37 3.99 -2.46
N ILE A 879 35.46 3.55 -3.10
CA ILE A 879 35.40 2.82 -4.37
C ILE A 879 34.77 1.43 -4.19
N GLU A 880 35.03 0.76 -3.07
CA GLU A 880 34.37 -0.51 -2.74
C GLU A 880 32.86 -0.32 -2.52
N GLU A 881 32.45 0.69 -1.75
CA GLU A 881 31.03 1.06 -1.57
C GLU A 881 30.35 1.38 -2.91
N PHE A 882 31.04 2.10 -3.80
CA PHE A 882 30.59 2.36 -5.17
C PHE A 882 30.42 1.06 -5.96
N THR A 883 31.40 0.16 -5.88
CA THR A 883 31.41 -1.09 -6.65
C THR A 883 30.29 -2.04 -6.21
N LEU A 884 30.07 -2.20 -4.90
CA LEU A 884 29.02 -3.04 -4.32
C LEU A 884 27.62 -2.51 -4.66
N SER A 885 27.37 -1.22 -4.41
CA SER A 885 26.09 -0.57 -4.70
C SER A 885 25.79 -0.52 -6.19
N CYS A 886 26.80 -0.26 -7.04
CA CYS A 886 26.65 -0.34 -8.48
C CYS A 886 26.26 -1.76 -8.93
N ALA A 887 26.86 -2.82 -8.37
CA ALA A 887 26.52 -4.20 -8.71
C ALA A 887 25.06 -4.52 -8.36
N GLY A 888 24.62 -4.14 -7.16
CA GLY A 888 23.24 -4.32 -6.72
C GLY A 888 22.23 -3.58 -7.61
N TYR A 889 22.45 -2.28 -7.89
CA TYR A 889 21.55 -1.51 -8.76
C TYR A 889 21.56 -1.97 -10.21
N CYS A 890 22.69 -2.44 -10.75
CA CYS A 890 22.75 -3.03 -12.09
C CYS A 890 21.88 -4.29 -12.21
N VAL A 891 21.91 -5.16 -11.20
CA VAL A 891 21.09 -6.38 -11.19
C VAL A 891 19.62 -6.06 -10.93
N ALA A 892 19.31 -5.20 -9.96
CA ALA A 892 17.94 -4.81 -9.62
C ALA A 892 17.22 -4.13 -10.79
N THR A 893 17.89 -3.18 -11.46
CA THR A 893 17.29 -2.46 -12.60
C THR A 893 17.07 -3.36 -13.82
N TYR A 894 17.96 -4.34 -14.04
CA TYR A 894 17.78 -5.36 -15.07
C TYR A 894 16.58 -6.28 -14.77
N VAL A 895 16.51 -6.83 -13.56
CA VAL A 895 15.44 -7.77 -13.16
C VAL A 895 14.07 -7.10 -13.23
N LEU A 896 13.97 -5.88 -12.68
CA LEU A 896 12.72 -5.11 -12.62
C LEU A 896 12.41 -4.38 -13.93
N GLY A 897 13.33 -4.34 -14.89
CA GLY A 897 13.14 -3.64 -16.17
C GLY A 897 12.91 -2.15 -16.01
N ILE A 898 13.65 -1.50 -15.09
CA ILE A 898 13.50 -0.08 -14.77
C ILE A 898 14.06 0.76 -15.91
N GLY A 899 13.22 1.63 -16.48
CA GLY A 899 13.58 2.47 -17.62
C GLY A 899 13.96 3.92 -17.29
N ASP A 900 14.28 4.70 -18.32
CA ASP A 900 14.65 6.13 -18.29
C ASP A 900 15.85 6.43 -17.35
N ARG A 901 16.86 5.55 -17.32
CA ARG A 901 18.03 5.75 -16.43
C ARG A 901 19.07 6.65 -17.10
N HIS A 902 19.28 7.81 -16.51
CA HIS A 902 20.23 8.82 -16.96
C HIS A 902 20.92 9.53 -15.80
N ASN A 903 21.93 10.35 -16.11
CA ASN A 903 22.77 11.05 -15.13
C ASN A 903 22.01 11.99 -14.16
N ASP A 904 20.83 12.50 -14.52
CA ASP A 904 19.99 13.25 -13.55
C ASP A 904 19.24 12.36 -12.53
N ASN A 905 19.03 11.06 -12.82
CA ASN A 905 18.25 10.13 -11.99
C ASN A 905 19.11 9.03 -11.33
N ILE A 906 20.43 9.23 -11.32
CA ILE A 906 21.40 8.40 -10.60
C ILE A 906 22.22 9.34 -9.73
N MET A 907 22.34 8.98 -8.45
CA MET A 907 22.99 9.76 -7.42
C MET A 907 24.12 8.99 -6.77
N ILE A 908 25.10 9.71 -6.23
CA ILE A 908 26.24 9.16 -5.50
C ILE A 908 26.36 9.90 -4.17
N ARG A 909 26.50 9.16 -3.07
CA ARG A 909 26.83 9.72 -1.75
C ARG A 909 28.31 10.04 -1.65
N GLU A 910 28.66 10.98 -0.78
CA GLU A 910 30.06 11.31 -0.49
C GLU A 910 30.87 10.08 -0.02
N THR A 911 30.22 9.09 0.60
CA THR A 911 30.80 7.80 1.01
C THR A 911 31.09 6.84 -0.14
N GLY A 912 30.71 7.18 -1.38
CA GLY A 912 30.88 6.34 -2.57
C GLY A 912 29.65 5.54 -2.98
N GLN A 913 28.64 5.41 -2.12
CA GLN A 913 27.44 4.62 -2.41
C GLN A 913 26.63 5.22 -3.57
N LEU A 914 26.38 4.42 -4.60
CA LEU A 914 25.55 4.76 -5.75
C LEU A 914 24.11 4.32 -5.51
N PHE A 915 23.14 5.15 -5.91
CA PHE A 915 21.73 4.78 -5.87
C PHE A 915 20.93 5.45 -6.99
N HIS A 916 19.83 4.81 -7.37
CA HIS A 916 18.93 5.29 -8.41
C HIS A 916 17.72 5.98 -7.77
N ILE A 917 17.18 7.00 -8.44
CA ILE A 917 15.96 7.71 -8.01
C ILE A 917 14.92 7.75 -9.14
N ASP A 918 13.68 8.13 -8.83
CA ASP A 918 12.58 8.37 -9.78
C ASP A 918 12.27 7.14 -10.65
N PHE A 919 11.50 6.19 -10.12
CA PHE A 919 11.22 4.87 -10.72
C PHE A 919 9.92 4.83 -11.54
N GLY A 920 9.58 5.94 -12.19
CA GLY A 920 8.31 6.08 -12.91
C GLY A 920 8.06 5.13 -14.10
N HIS A 921 9.00 4.23 -14.43
CA HIS A 921 8.83 3.21 -15.48
C HIS A 921 9.49 1.86 -15.09
N PHE A 922 8.75 0.74 -15.08
CA PHE A 922 9.23 -0.62 -14.75
C PHE A 922 8.61 -1.71 -15.67
N LEU A 923 9.09 -2.95 -15.55
CA LEU A 923 8.69 -4.13 -16.35
C LEU A 923 8.84 -3.95 -17.86
N GLY A 924 9.81 -3.15 -18.30
CA GLY A 924 10.10 -2.95 -19.72
C GLY A 924 9.16 -1.98 -20.44
N ASN A 925 8.33 -1.24 -19.71
CA ASN A 925 7.49 -0.15 -20.23
C ASN A 925 8.32 1.11 -20.53
N PHE A 926 9.17 1.03 -21.56
CA PHE A 926 10.07 2.13 -21.93
C PHE A 926 9.36 3.23 -22.73
N LYS A 927 9.70 4.51 -22.48
CA LYS A 927 9.23 5.64 -23.29
C LYS A 927 9.58 5.43 -24.78
N ARG A 928 8.56 5.50 -25.65
CA ARG A 928 8.72 5.48 -27.11
C ARG A 928 8.84 6.90 -27.65
N LYS A 929 9.80 7.15 -28.55
CA LYS A 929 9.87 8.39 -29.34
C LYS A 929 9.95 8.03 -30.82
N LEU A 930 9.04 8.56 -31.64
CA LEU A 930 8.94 8.28 -33.10
C LEU A 930 8.83 6.77 -33.44
N GLY A 931 8.12 5.98 -32.61
CA GLY A 931 7.93 4.54 -32.83
C GLY A 931 9.12 3.65 -32.49
N ILE A 932 10.22 4.19 -31.97
CA ILE A 932 11.40 3.45 -31.51
C ILE A 932 11.47 3.54 -29.98
N ASN A 933 11.70 2.41 -29.30
CA ASN A 933 11.96 2.38 -27.85
C ASN A 933 13.26 3.16 -27.56
N ARG A 934 13.23 4.11 -26.61
CA ARG A 934 14.41 4.92 -26.24
C ARG A 934 15.55 4.08 -25.68
N GLU A 935 15.24 3.01 -24.95
CA GLU A 935 16.22 2.13 -24.32
C GLU A 935 16.28 0.80 -25.07
N ARG A 936 17.47 0.49 -25.59
CA ARG A 936 17.76 -0.76 -26.30
C ARG A 936 18.51 -1.78 -25.43
N VAL A 937 19.07 -1.33 -24.30
CA VAL A 937 19.95 -2.13 -23.44
C VAL A 937 19.29 -2.28 -22.06
N PRO A 938 18.97 -3.51 -21.63
CA PRO A 938 18.30 -3.75 -20.34
C PRO A 938 19.24 -3.64 -19.13
N PHE A 939 20.55 -3.46 -19.35
CA PHE A 939 21.57 -3.40 -18.31
C PHE A 939 22.39 -2.11 -18.48
N ILE A 940 22.39 -1.25 -17.46
CA ILE A 940 23.03 0.07 -17.53
C ILE A 940 24.36 0.01 -16.81
N LEU A 941 25.43 -0.09 -17.61
CA LEU A 941 26.80 0.05 -17.15
C LEU A 941 27.49 1.04 -18.07
N THR A 942 27.73 2.25 -17.58
CA THR A 942 28.40 3.28 -18.36
C THR A 942 29.91 3.15 -18.24
N TYR A 943 30.60 3.66 -19.25
CA TYR A 943 32.07 3.70 -19.23
C TYR A 943 32.61 4.45 -18.00
N ASP A 944 31.89 5.48 -17.52
CA ASP A 944 32.31 6.27 -16.36
C ASP A 944 32.28 5.44 -15.06
N PHE A 945 31.32 4.52 -14.93
CA PHE A 945 31.26 3.59 -13.79
C PHE A 945 32.37 2.56 -13.83
N VAL A 946 32.62 1.99 -15.01
CA VAL A 946 33.73 1.05 -15.22
C VAL A 946 35.07 1.70 -14.85
N HIS A 947 35.25 2.97 -15.23
CA HIS A 947 36.46 3.72 -14.90
C HIS A 947 36.66 3.92 -13.38
N VAL A 948 35.59 4.22 -12.63
CA VAL A 948 35.63 4.29 -11.15
C VAL A 948 35.98 2.94 -10.53
N ILE A 949 35.32 1.86 -10.97
CA ILE A 949 35.54 0.49 -10.49
C ILE A 949 36.99 0.04 -10.75
N GLN A 950 37.56 0.42 -11.90
CA GLN A 950 38.94 0.12 -12.26
C GLN A 950 39.97 1.08 -11.62
N GLN A 951 39.54 1.98 -10.73
CA GLN A 951 40.39 2.97 -10.06
C GLN A 951 41.16 3.87 -11.04
N GLY A 952 40.52 4.21 -12.16
CA GLY A 952 41.08 5.06 -13.20
C GLY A 952 42.06 4.37 -14.15
N ARG A 953 42.30 3.06 -14.00
CA ARG A 953 43.23 2.30 -14.84
C ARG A 953 42.49 1.64 -16.01
N THR A 954 43.06 1.70 -17.21
CA THR A 954 42.47 1.11 -18.44
C THR A 954 42.47 -0.42 -18.48
N SER A 955 43.17 -1.10 -17.58
CA SER A 955 43.34 -2.57 -17.61
C SER A 955 43.40 -3.23 -16.21
N ASN A 956 42.62 -2.74 -15.23
CA ASN A 956 42.51 -3.43 -13.93
C ASN A 956 41.45 -4.54 -14.02
N SER A 957 41.83 -5.69 -14.60
CA SER A 957 40.92 -6.82 -14.79
C SER A 957 40.41 -7.40 -13.48
N GLU A 958 41.24 -7.48 -12.43
CA GLU A 958 40.88 -8.09 -11.14
C GLU A 958 39.69 -7.40 -10.48
N LYS A 959 39.72 -6.06 -10.35
CA LYS A 959 38.62 -5.30 -9.75
C LYS A 959 37.32 -5.43 -10.57
N PHE A 960 37.44 -5.44 -11.89
CA PHE A 960 36.28 -5.58 -12.77
C PHE A 960 35.71 -7.01 -12.77
N GLU A 961 36.55 -8.05 -12.67
CA GLU A 961 36.09 -9.43 -12.50
C GLU A 961 35.38 -9.60 -11.15
N ARG A 962 35.90 -9.01 -10.07
CA ARG A 962 35.20 -9.02 -8.76
C ARG A 962 33.83 -8.33 -8.83
N PHE A 963 33.71 -7.21 -9.54
CA PHE A 963 32.41 -6.58 -9.82
C PHE A 963 31.46 -7.51 -10.59
N ARG A 964 31.98 -8.23 -11.60
CA ARG A 964 31.20 -9.22 -12.34
C ARG A 964 30.73 -10.36 -11.44
N GLU A 965 31.59 -10.89 -10.58
CA GLU A 965 31.25 -11.93 -9.61
C GLU A 965 30.13 -11.48 -8.66
N TYR A 966 30.16 -10.22 -8.20
CA TYR A 966 29.06 -9.66 -7.40
C TYR A 966 27.74 -9.64 -8.15
N CYS A 967 27.73 -9.17 -9.40
CA CYS A 967 26.53 -9.17 -10.25
C CYS A 967 26.00 -10.60 -10.47
N GLU A 968 26.89 -11.55 -10.76
CA GLU A 968 26.53 -12.95 -11.00
C GLU A 968 25.95 -13.63 -9.75
N ARG A 969 26.57 -13.43 -8.58
CA ARG A 969 26.06 -13.95 -7.30
C ARG A 969 24.71 -13.33 -6.93
N ALA A 970 24.60 -12.01 -7.06
CA ALA A 970 23.37 -11.28 -6.77
C ALA A 970 22.21 -11.78 -7.64
N TYR A 971 22.44 -11.95 -8.94
CA TYR A 971 21.43 -12.45 -9.88
C TYR A 971 20.98 -13.88 -9.54
N LYS A 972 21.90 -14.79 -9.22
CA LYS A 972 21.57 -16.16 -8.79
C LYS A 972 20.65 -16.20 -7.57
N ILE A 973 20.93 -15.38 -6.56
CA ILE A 973 20.11 -15.30 -5.34
C ILE A 973 18.68 -14.85 -5.70
N LEU A 974 18.52 -13.89 -6.62
CA LEU A 974 17.20 -13.46 -7.07
C LEU A 974 16.47 -14.55 -7.89
N CYS A 975 17.18 -15.29 -8.76
CA CYS A 975 16.58 -16.40 -9.51
C CYS A 975 15.98 -17.48 -8.60
N ARG A 976 16.67 -17.83 -7.49
CA ARG A 976 16.17 -18.81 -6.51
C ARG A 976 14.88 -18.34 -5.82
N ASN A 977 14.72 -17.04 -5.65
CA ASN A 977 13.57 -16.41 -5.01
C ASN A 977 12.58 -15.81 -6.03
N GLY A 978 12.69 -16.14 -7.32
CA GLY A 978 11.94 -15.44 -8.35
C GLY A 978 10.42 -15.61 -8.26
N THR A 979 9.94 -16.75 -7.74
CA THR A 979 8.51 -16.99 -7.48
C THR A 979 7.93 -15.97 -6.48
N LEU A 980 8.71 -15.58 -5.46
CA LEU A 980 8.27 -14.56 -4.48
C LEU A 980 8.02 -13.22 -5.18
N PHE A 981 8.96 -12.75 -6.02
CA PHE A 981 8.76 -11.50 -6.75
C PHE A 981 7.55 -11.59 -7.68
N VAL A 982 7.38 -12.69 -8.41
CA VAL A 982 6.20 -12.90 -9.27
C VAL A 982 4.89 -12.82 -8.48
N ASN A 983 4.81 -13.48 -7.33
CA ASN A 983 3.62 -13.47 -6.47
C ASN A 983 3.35 -12.05 -5.92
N LEU A 984 4.39 -11.32 -5.51
CA LEU A 984 4.26 -9.94 -5.04
C LEU A 984 3.75 -9.00 -6.15
N PHE A 985 4.26 -9.11 -7.38
CA PHE A 985 3.74 -8.32 -8.51
C PHE A 985 2.34 -8.78 -8.95
N ALA A 986 2.01 -10.06 -8.85
CA ALA A 986 0.67 -10.56 -9.14
C ALA A 986 -0.39 -9.93 -8.23
N MET A 987 -0.13 -9.89 -6.92
CA MET A 987 -1.00 -9.22 -5.94
C MET A 987 -1.16 -7.71 -6.20
N MET A 988 -0.13 -7.06 -6.75
CA MET A 988 -0.17 -5.63 -7.06
C MET A 988 -1.02 -5.28 -8.28
N LYS A 989 -1.51 -6.24 -9.06
CA LYS A 989 -2.49 -5.96 -10.13
C LYS A 989 -3.75 -5.26 -9.59
N ALA A 990 -4.15 -5.57 -8.36
CA ALA A 990 -5.28 -4.92 -7.69
C ALA A 990 -5.09 -3.40 -7.45
N ALA A 991 -3.83 -2.92 -7.48
CA ALA A 991 -3.53 -1.51 -7.30
C ALA A 991 -3.95 -0.63 -8.49
N GLY A 992 -4.16 -1.23 -9.67
CA GLY A 992 -4.48 -0.49 -10.89
C GLY A 992 -3.34 0.44 -11.31
N LEU A 993 -2.09 0.00 -11.16
CA LEU A 993 -0.93 0.74 -11.64
C LEU A 993 -0.91 0.71 -13.17
N PRO A 994 -0.65 1.84 -13.87
CA PRO A 994 -0.70 1.91 -15.33
C PRO A 994 0.22 0.91 -16.05
N GLU A 995 1.33 0.52 -15.42
CA GLU A 995 2.36 -0.35 -15.99
C GLU A 995 2.30 -1.80 -15.46
N LEU A 996 1.25 -2.12 -14.69
CA LEU A 996 0.99 -3.45 -14.15
C LEU A 996 -0.50 -3.75 -14.23
N THR A 997 -1.00 -3.88 -15.45
CA THR A 997 -2.41 -4.16 -15.74
C THR A 997 -2.62 -5.62 -16.13
N SER A 998 -1.59 -6.27 -16.67
CA SER A 998 -1.74 -7.53 -17.37
C SER A 998 -0.72 -8.58 -16.95
N PHE A 999 -1.04 -9.86 -17.22
CA PHE A 999 -0.08 -10.95 -17.04
C PHE A 999 1.16 -10.83 -17.93
N LYS A 1000 1.10 -10.07 -19.05
CA LYS A 1000 2.27 -9.84 -19.90
C LYS A 1000 3.33 -9.01 -19.18
N ASP A 1001 2.91 -8.08 -18.32
CA ASP A 1001 3.82 -7.25 -17.54
C ASP A 1001 4.59 -8.11 -16.53
N ILE A 1002 3.89 -9.07 -15.89
CA ILE A 1002 4.50 -10.06 -14.99
C ILE A 1002 5.39 -11.04 -15.77
N GLN A 1003 5.05 -11.36 -17.02
CA GLN A 1003 5.87 -12.23 -17.86
C GLN A 1003 7.27 -11.66 -18.08
N TYR A 1004 7.43 -10.34 -18.16
CA TYR A 1004 8.75 -9.71 -18.22
C TYR A 1004 9.65 -10.16 -17.07
N LEU A 1005 9.11 -10.19 -15.86
CA LEU A 1005 9.85 -10.59 -14.66
C LEU A 1005 10.20 -12.09 -14.67
N LYS A 1006 9.28 -12.93 -15.17
CA LYS A 1006 9.54 -14.36 -15.37
C LYS A 1006 10.69 -14.57 -16.35
N ASP A 1007 10.68 -13.83 -17.46
CA ASP A 1007 11.70 -13.90 -18.50
C ASP A 1007 13.05 -13.35 -18.01
N SER A 1008 13.05 -12.22 -17.29
CA SER A 1008 14.25 -11.55 -16.79
C SER A 1008 14.99 -12.37 -15.74
N LEU A 1009 14.25 -13.09 -14.89
CA LEU A 1009 14.79 -14.04 -13.90
C LEU A 1009 15.03 -15.43 -14.49
N ALA A 1010 14.69 -15.65 -15.76
CA ALA A 1010 14.75 -16.95 -16.44
C ALA A 1010 14.04 -18.06 -15.64
N LEU A 1011 12.88 -17.74 -15.05
CA LEU A 1011 12.10 -18.69 -14.28
C LEU A 1011 11.77 -19.89 -15.15
N GLY A 1012 12.06 -21.08 -14.62
CA GLY A 1012 11.86 -22.32 -15.34
C GLY A 1012 13.06 -22.90 -16.07
N LYS A 1013 14.18 -22.16 -16.09
CA LYS A 1013 15.47 -22.67 -16.55
C LYS A 1013 16.31 -23.11 -15.35
N SER A 1014 17.36 -23.90 -15.61
CA SER A 1014 18.33 -24.22 -14.58
C SER A 1014 19.10 -22.96 -14.15
N GLU A 1015 19.64 -22.94 -12.92
CA GLU A 1015 20.44 -21.81 -12.43
C GLU A 1015 21.65 -21.52 -13.35
N GLU A 1016 22.22 -22.56 -13.96
CA GLU A 1016 23.35 -22.46 -14.89
C GLU A 1016 22.95 -21.80 -16.21
N GLU A 1017 21.79 -22.18 -16.77
CA GLU A 1017 21.25 -21.57 -17.99
C GLU A 1017 20.84 -20.11 -17.76
N ALA A 1018 20.20 -19.82 -16.63
CA ALA A 1018 19.85 -18.47 -16.22
C ALA A 1018 21.11 -17.59 -16.14
N LEU A 1019 22.17 -18.09 -15.49
CA LEU A 1019 23.45 -17.38 -15.38
C LEU A 1019 24.10 -17.18 -16.76
N LYS A 1020 24.09 -18.19 -17.63
CA LYS A 1020 24.65 -18.08 -18.99
C LYS A 1020 23.95 -16.99 -19.79
N ASN A 1021 22.62 -16.91 -19.72
CA ASN A 1021 21.85 -15.85 -20.36
C ASN A 1021 22.20 -14.47 -19.79
N PHE A 1022 22.32 -14.36 -18.46
CA PHE A 1022 22.73 -13.12 -17.80
C PHE A 1022 24.14 -12.67 -18.22
N LYS A 1023 25.12 -13.58 -18.30
CA LYS A 1023 26.48 -13.26 -18.77
C LYS A 1023 26.49 -12.72 -20.20
N VAL A 1024 25.66 -13.27 -21.08
CA VAL A 1024 25.51 -12.73 -22.45
C VAL A 1024 24.98 -11.31 -22.42
N LYS A 1025 23.93 -11.04 -21.63
CA LYS A 1025 23.35 -9.69 -21.48
C LYS A 1025 24.32 -8.69 -20.85
N PHE A 1026 25.08 -9.12 -19.85
CA PHE A 1026 26.14 -8.31 -19.22
C PHE A 1026 27.22 -7.92 -20.25
N ASN A 1027 27.67 -8.88 -21.06
CA ASN A 1027 28.69 -8.64 -22.09
C ASN A 1027 28.18 -7.75 -23.24
N GLU A 1028 26.93 -7.92 -23.64
CA GLU A 1028 26.26 -7.02 -24.60
C GLU A 1028 26.26 -5.59 -24.07
N ALA A 1029 25.85 -5.39 -22.82
CA ALA A 1029 25.81 -4.07 -22.21
C ALA A 1029 27.19 -3.43 -22.04
N LEU A 1030 28.22 -4.21 -21.72
CA LEU A 1030 29.59 -3.71 -21.66
C LEU A 1030 30.08 -3.21 -23.04
N ARG A 1031 29.78 -3.96 -24.11
CA ARG A 1031 30.10 -3.57 -25.49
C ARG A 1031 29.35 -2.31 -25.93
N GLU A 1032 28.12 -2.12 -25.46
CA GLU A 1032 27.27 -0.98 -25.80
C GLU A 1032 27.38 0.21 -24.84
N SER A 1033 28.21 0.12 -23.80
CA SER A 1033 28.40 1.15 -22.76
C SER A 1033 28.69 2.55 -23.30
N TRP A 1034 29.38 2.66 -24.45
CA TRP A 1034 29.65 3.94 -25.11
C TRP A 1034 28.40 4.57 -25.75
N LYS A 1035 27.45 3.76 -26.24
CA LYS A 1035 26.18 4.25 -26.81
C LYS A 1035 25.30 4.85 -25.72
N THR A 1036 25.29 4.26 -24.53
CA THR A 1036 24.56 4.77 -23.36
C THR A 1036 25.06 6.16 -22.96
N LYS A 1037 26.37 6.41 -23.04
CA LYS A 1037 26.97 7.73 -22.78
C LYS A 1037 26.51 8.80 -23.78
N VAL A 1038 26.38 8.45 -25.06
CA VAL A 1038 25.84 9.35 -26.10
C VAL A 1038 24.36 9.67 -25.84
N ASN A 1039 23.57 8.70 -25.40
CA ASN A 1039 22.17 8.93 -25.02
C ASN A 1039 22.03 9.90 -23.83
N TRP A 1040 22.88 9.77 -22.80
CA TRP A 1040 22.88 10.67 -21.65
C TRP A 1040 23.21 12.12 -22.04
N MET A 1041 24.15 12.31 -22.98
CA MET A 1041 24.46 13.63 -23.54
C MET A 1041 23.24 14.26 -24.23
N MET A 1042 22.54 13.49 -25.08
CA MET A 1042 21.33 13.98 -25.76
C MET A 1042 20.22 14.36 -24.78
N HIS A 1043 20.13 13.67 -23.63
CA HIS A 1043 19.22 14.04 -22.55
C HIS A 1043 19.63 15.36 -21.88
N SER A 1044 20.91 15.55 -21.55
CA SER A 1044 21.42 16.81 -20.98
C SER A 1044 21.20 18.00 -21.91
N LEU A 1045 21.52 17.86 -23.21
CA LEU A 1045 21.33 18.91 -24.22
C LEU A 1045 19.85 19.27 -24.47
N ALA A 1046 18.93 18.31 -24.32
CA ALA A 1046 17.51 18.56 -24.43
C ALA A 1046 16.91 19.31 -23.24
N LYS A 1047 17.61 19.31 -22.09
CA LYS A 1047 17.24 20.05 -20.87
C LYS A 1047 17.74 21.48 -20.92
N ASP A 1048 18.98 21.72 -21.39
CA ASP A 1048 19.56 23.06 -21.56
C ASP A 1048 18.85 23.89 -22.65
N ASN A 1049 18.14 23.25 -23.59
CA ASN A 1049 17.39 23.90 -24.67
C ASN A 1049 15.89 24.12 -24.36
N ARG A 1050 15.43 23.95 -23.11
CA ARG A 1050 14.08 24.39 -22.72
C ARG A 1050 14.15 25.83 -22.22
N PRO A 1051 13.45 26.78 -22.87
CA PRO A 1051 13.52 28.20 -22.55
C PRO A 1051 12.97 28.54 -21.15
#